data_AF-A0A9P1CVA1-F1
#
_entry.id   AF-A0A9P1CVA1-F1
#
_cell.length_a   1.000
_cell.length_b   1.000
_cell.length_c   1.000
_cell.angle_alpha   90.00
_cell.angle_beta   90.00
_cell.angle_gamma   90.00
#
_symmetry.space_group_name_H-M   'P 1'
#
loop_
_entity.id
_entity.type
_entity.pdbx_description
1 polymer ?
#
loop_
_entity_poly.entity_id
_entity_poly.type
_entity_poly.pdbx_seq_one_letter_code
_entity_poly.pdbx_strand_id
1 'polypeptide(L)'
;AAVIRELPRQAQLKDEEVRISARAASLNFPELLMLQNKYQYKPKLPFVLCTEGAGVVTEVGSKVTKFRPGDRVFYATLAGCAREEMVLPEQIVIPLPDALSFSQGASFHMGYTTGYHGLVTRGHLKPGEWLLVTGAGGGMGSMAVEIGKAVGAKVIAAASSDDKLEVCKKLGADYVVNYNKQKLKDVVGEITKGQFCDVIYEPVGGEIFDQCVRCVATKGYARLLVIGFACGTIPKFGINMALIKGFDLVGVRSGAQLGPDLRGLRDLSASFRTERAAALEAQARQVLELLADEVTLLQAMALTCQVALDCIGLTKAVDLELASQMMDCFDEELALTVWGFSVELAQVIALSLAAVAGLLDLGHHDMNIPSHRYAKRSMIAPYLEPVAVDFDVIAPQVYAALCRFELENSTREERNLVHAFQQICIWILTILYRFEGSGIEAANFWDWSGGDPHWAMVLGKGVLAFQQAPSTSSDESPSLPVPEELSQLQTAVLSAICQLHLPQIAFGGELEAGVIADDLGGGFSLGERLVGSDLHRSRLAQAASDANLIAAAVNHLSSTQEAHCVSSLASFLVALMQPLQSSTSAWKEVIDGDHQETSISSKLDAEGVLDAFIEETSMHRHSLWALFFATPERPGRGLLQELAQLAGHVTPPAELCCIALPRWVDEAYSDITCLASITLLAANSGFAPGHHAIRRLTERLGSCSQAQREELTTRLARQKGKRRYPETWEAWYNFIGSAPLVERDEVVESEVEAVPPPAPPPPAEAVTSEPKKKVQTSLRDIIREAPRDLCCALDGKLLMDPVRSPYGHVFERSNLAKALEKRCGHCPLTFEPLSLSDCTRDAELRLRATRWVRLAASDGKLKPYISAEFPLENFREAFYLMEQRKVVGKCCITFGSSSKL
;
A
#
# COMPACT_ATOMS: atom_id res chain seq x y z
N ALA A 1 -26.98 -33.08 -6.16
CA ALA A 1 -28.35 -32.50 -6.14
C ALA A 1 -28.69 -32.08 -4.72
N ALA A 2 -29.32 -30.92 -4.53
CA ALA A 2 -29.80 -30.49 -3.22
C ALA A 2 -31.00 -31.33 -2.76
N VAL A 3 -31.08 -31.61 -1.46
CA VAL A 3 -32.14 -32.41 -0.81
C VAL A 3 -32.47 -31.79 0.55
N ILE A 4 -33.70 -31.97 1.01
CA ILE A 4 -34.11 -31.62 2.38
C ILE A 4 -33.65 -32.74 3.31
N ARG A 5 -33.10 -32.37 4.47
CA ARG A 5 -32.67 -33.31 5.51
C ARG A 5 -32.97 -32.73 6.89
N GLU A 6 -33.34 -33.61 7.81
CA GLU A 6 -33.35 -33.29 9.23
C GLU A 6 -31.91 -33.29 9.76
N LEU A 7 -31.61 -32.30 10.60
CA LEU A 7 -30.32 -32.15 11.27
C LEU A 7 -30.53 -32.20 12.78
N PRO A 8 -29.55 -32.74 13.55
CA PRO A 8 -29.66 -32.73 15.00
C PRO A 8 -29.71 -31.28 15.51
N ARG A 9 -30.66 -31.02 16.41
CA ARG A 9 -30.78 -29.73 17.07
C ARG A 9 -29.57 -29.50 17.98
N GLN A 10 -28.95 -28.32 17.89
CA GLN A 10 -27.89 -27.94 18.83
C GLN A 10 -28.49 -27.75 20.22
N ALA A 11 -28.17 -28.64 21.16
CA ALA A 11 -28.86 -28.74 22.44
C ALA A 11 -28.53 -27.61 23.44
N GLN A 12 -27.33 -27.03 23.38
CA GLN A 12 -26.90 -25.95 24.28
C GLN A 12 -26.39 -24.74 23.50
N LEU A 13 -26.82 -23.55 23.92
CA LEU A 13 -26.26 -22.27 23.48
C LEU A 13 -24.99 -21.97 24.27
N LYS A 14 -23.98 -21.41 23.62
CA LYS A 14 -22.87 -20.76 24.32
C LYS A 14 -23.33 -19.41 24.89
N ASP A 15 -22.54 -18.89 25.82
CA ASP A 15 -22.85 -17.65 26.55
C ASP A 15 -23.20 -16.45 25.65
N GLU A 16 -22.57 -16.31 24.49
CA GLU A 16 -22.75 -15.15 23.58
C GLU A 16 -23.61 -15.47 22.35
N GLU A 17 -24.26 -16.63 22.31
CA GLU A 17 -25.03 -17.07 21.15
C GLU A 17 -26.52 -16.77 21.31
N VAL A 18 -27.19 -16.51 20.20
CA VAL A 18 -28.64 -16.43 20.10
C VAL A 18 -29.17 -17.56 19.21
N ARG A 19 -30.30 -18.13 19.62
CA ARG A 19 -31.08 -19.06 18.80
C ARG A 19 -32.18 -18.29 18.10
N ILE A 20 -32.33 -18.55 16.80
CA ILE A 20 -33.27 -17.85 15.94
C ILE A 20 -34.14 -18.90 15.24
N SER A 21 -35.46 -18.75 15.35
CA SER A 21 -36.42 -19.41 14.47
C SER A 21 -36.47 -18.65 13.16
N ALA A 22 -35.83 -19.20 12.13
CA ALA A 22 -35.79 -18.61 10.80
C ALA A 22 -37.19 -18.59 10.17
N ARG A 23 -37.50 -17.51 9.45
CA ARG A 23 -38.76 -17.31 8.73
C ARG A 23 -38.54 -17.21 7.22
N ALA A 24 -37.40 -16.66 6.81
CA ALA A 24 -37.00 -16.62 5.41
C ALA A 24 -35.48 -16.73 5.27
N ALA A 25 -35.03 -17.32 4.16
CA ALA A 25 -33.66 -17.30 3.67
C ALA A 25 -33.66 -16.85 2.21
N SER A 26 -32.74 -15.97 1.84
CA SER A 26 -32.71 -15.42 0.48
C SER A 26 -31.71 -16.13 -0.41
N LEU A 27 -32.09 -16.35 -1.67
CA LEU A 27 -31.22 -16.94 -2.66
C LEU A 27 -30.39 -15.84 -3.35
N ASN A 28 -29.10 -16.12 -3.55
CA ASN A 28 -28.23 -15.33 -4.41
C ASN A 28 -27.68 -16.20 -5.56
N PHE A 29 -27.15 -15.54 -6.58
CA PHE A 29 -26.57 -16.23 -7.73
C PHE A 29 -25.33 -17.09 -7.38
N PRO A 30 -24.45 -16.69 -6.43
CA PRO A 30 -23.37 -17.54 -5.95
C PRO A 30 -23.81 -18.93 -5.47
N GLU A 31 -24.96 -19.07 -4.81
CA GLU A 31 -25.44 -20.37 -4.31
C GLU A 31 -25.76 -21.33 -5.47
N LEU A 32 -26.26 -20.82 -6.60
CA LEU A 32 -26.42 -21.63 -7.81
C LEU A 32 -25.07 -22.12 -8.34
N LEU A 33 -24.07 -21.24 -8.35
CA LEU A 33 -22.72 -21.60 -8.78
C LEU A 33 -22.04 -22.57 -7.81
N MET A 34 -22.26 -22.44 -6.49
CA MET A 34 -21.79 -23.38 -5.48
C MET A 34 -22.40 -24.76 -5.67
N LEU A 35 -23.71 -24.84 -5.96
CA LEU A 35 -24.38 -26.11 -6.31
C LEU A 35 -23.79 -26.78 -7.56
N GLN A 36 -23.31 -25.98 -8.51
CA GLN A 36 -22.68 -26.45 -9.74
C GLN A 36 -21.16 -26.66 -9.59
N ASN A 37 -20.57 -26.39 -8.42
CA ASN A 37 -19.12 -26.40 -8.17
C ASN A 37 -18.33 -25.44 -9.08
N LYS A 38 -18.98 -24.36 -9.53
CA LYS A 38 -18.43 -23.33 -10.45
C LYS A 38 -18.10 -22.02 -9.76
N TYR A 39 -18.31 -21.92 -8.45
CA TYR A 39 -17.97 -20.72 -7.67
C TYR A 39 -16.54 -20.78 -7.13
N GLN A 40 -15.96 -19.62 -6.80
CA GLN A 40 -14.59 -19.53 -6.26
C GLN A 40 -14.50 -20.17 -4.86
N TYR A 41 -15.50 -19.92 -4.00
CA TYR A 41 -15.62 -20.60 -2.72
C TYR A 41 -16.38 -21.93 -2.89
N LYS A 42 -15.72 -23.03 -2.51
CA LYS A 42 -16.23 -24.41 -2.65
C LYS A 42 -16.39 -25.04 -1.26
N PRO A 43 -17.57 -24.90 -0.60
CA PRO A 43 -17.78 -25.49 0.71
C PRO A 43 -17.70 -27.02 0.68
N LYS A 44 -17.16 -27.61 1.75
CA LYS A 44 -17.06 -29.07 1.89
C LYS A 44 -18.46 -29.69 1.91
N LEU A 45 -18.69 -30.70 1.07
CA LEU A 45 -19.97 -31.43 1.05
C LEU A 45 -20.07 -32.43 2.22
N PRO A 46 -21.26 -32.65 2.81
CA PRO A 46 -22.50 -31.91 2.57
C PRO A 46 -22.50 -30.54 3.29
N PHE A 47 -23.05 -29.51 2.65
CA PHE A 47 -23.27 -28.19 3.24
C PHE A 47 -24.73 -27.75 3.07
N VAL A 48 -25.12 -26.71 3.82
CA VAL A 48 -26.46 -26.11 3.72
C VAL A 48 -26.38 -24.78 2.97
N LEU A 49 -27.38 -24.52 2.12
CA LEU A 49 -27.42 -23.39 1.19
C LEU A 49 -27.80 -22.06 1.87
N CYS A 50 -27.75 -20.98 1.09
CA CYS A 50 -28.03 -19.59 1.45
C CYS A 50 -27.02 -18.97 2.42
N THR A 51 -26.75 -17.68 2.20
CA THR A 51 -25.80 -16.85 2.95
C THR A 51 -26.49 -15.81 3.83
N GLU A 52 -27.81 -15.62 3.71
CA GLU A 52 -28.56 -14.63 4.47
C GLU A 52 -29.96 -15.13 4.83
N GLY A 53 -30.48 -14.68 5.97
CA GLY A 53 -31.77 -15.07 6.49
C GLY A 53 -32.35 -14.07 7.49
N ALA A 54 -33.61 -14.27 7.86
CA ALA A 54 -34.30 -13.47 8.86
C ALA A 54 -35.30 -14.32 9.64
N GLY A 55 -35.51 -13.96 10.91
CA GLY A 55 -36.31 -14.74 11.83
C GLY A 55 -36.55 -14.04 13.16
N VAL A 56 -36.95 -14.84 14.14
CA VAL A 56 -37.27 -14.36 15.51
C VAL A 56 -36.36 -15.05 16.50
N VAL A 57 -35.74 -14.29 17.40
CA VAL A 57 -34.93 -14.84 18.50
C VAL A 57 -35.83 -15.67 19.41
N THR A 58 -35.44 -16.91 19.69
CA THR A 58 -36.20 -17.84 20.56
C THR A 58 -35.52 -18.06 21.90
N GLU A 59 -34.19 -17.94 21.96
CA GLU A 59 -33.38 -18.21 23.15
C GLU A 59 -32.06 -17.42 23.05
N VAL A 60 -31.49 -17.03 24.18
CA VAL A 60 -30.25 -16.25 24.24
C VAL A 60 -29.31 -16.83 25.31
N GLY A 61 -28.01 -16.80 25.05
CA GLY A 61 -26.96 -17.18 25.99
C GLY A 61 -26.83 -16.21 27.17
N SER A 62 -26.11 -16.64 28.21
CA SER A 62 -26.00 -15.93 29.49
C SER A 62 -25.35 -14.54 29.42
N LYS A 63 -24.54 -14.27 28.38
CA LYS A 63 -23.81 -13.01 28.15
C LYS A 63 -24.36 -12.18 27.00
N VAL A 64 -25.47 -12.61 26.38
CA VAL A 64 -26.13 -11.82 25.33
C VAL A 64 -26.80 -10.59 25.96
N THR A 65 -26.53 -9.43 25.40
CA THR A 65 -27.05 -8.14 25.91
C THR A 65 -27.90 -7.38 24.90
N LYS A 66 -27.73 -7.65 23.61
CA LYS A 66 -28.37 -6.89 22.52
C LYS A 66 -29.76 -7.37 22.15
N PHE A 67 -30.09 -8.62 22.47
CA PHE A 67 -31.31 -9.29 22.00
C PHE A 67 -31.99 -10.05 23.13
N ARG A 68 -33.29 -10.22 23.00
CA ARG A 68 -34.12 -11.06 23.86
C ARG A 68 -35.04 -11.94 23.01
N PRO A 69 -35.56 -13.05 23.57
CA PRO A 69 -36.59 -13.84 22.90
C PRO A 69 -37.77 -12.97 22.45
N GLY A 70 -38.23 -13.19 21.22
CA GLY A 70 -39.28 -12.40 20.56
C GLY A 70 -38.77 -11.32 19.60
N ASP A 71 -37.49 -10.93 19.69
CA ASP A 71 -36.94 -9.90 18.80
C ASP A 71 -36.86 -10.39 17.34
N ARG A 72 -37.26 -9.51 16.42
CA ARG A 72 -37.16 -9.77 14.98
C ARG A 72 -35.77 -9.41 14.51
N VAL A 73 -35.12 -10.31 13.78
CA VAL A 73 -33.72 -10.16 13.37
C VAL A 73 -33.48 -10.62 11.95
N PHE A 74 -32.44 -10.09 11.32
CA PHE A 74 -31.84 -10.65 10.11
C PHE A 74 -30.33 -10.86 10.32
N TYR A 75 -29.74 -11.73 9.52
CA TYR A 75 -28.36 -12.19 9.70
C TYR A 75 -27.78 -12.66 8.37
N ALA A 76 -26.45 -12.70 8.29
CA ALA A 76 -25.71 -13.24 7.16
C ALA A 76 -24.52 -14.08 7.62
N THR A 77 -24.22 -15.15 6.88
CA THR A 77 -23.11 -16.09 7.09
C THR A 77 -22.44 -16.44 5.76
N LEU A 78 -21.33 -17.19 5.80
CA LEU A 78 -20.67 -17.68 4.57
C LEU A 78 -21.46 -18.78 3.85
N ALA A 79 -22.29 -19.51 4.57
CA ALA A 79 -23.28 -20.49 4.08
C ALA A 79 -24.15 -20.98 5.26
N GLY A 80 -25.25 -21.64 4.96
CA GLY A 80 -26.02 -22.42 5.93
C GLY A 80 -27.33 -21.80 6.41
N CYS A 81 -27.77 -20.66 5.85
CA CYS A 81 -28.99 -19.97 6.28
C CYS A 81 -30.29 -20.67 5.88
N ALA A 82 -30.27 -21.64 4.95
CA ALA A 82 -31.45 -22.41 4.54
C ALA A 82 -31.84 -23.48 5.58
N ARG A 83 -32.18 -23.05 6.80
CA ARG A 83 -32.58 -23.89 7.94
C ARG A 83 -33.71 -23.21 8.72
N GLU A 84 -34.54 -24.00 9.38
CA GLU A 84 -35.65 -23.50 10.21
C GLU A 84 -35.18 -22.92 11.56
N GLU A 85 -33.99 -23.35 12.03
CA GLU A 85 -33.37 -22.88 13.26
C GLU A 85 -31.89 -22.54 13.00
N MET A 86 -31.46 -21.39 13.51
CA MET A 86 -30.08 -20.91 13.44
C MET A 86 -29.56 -20.61 14.85
N VAL A 87 -28.31 -20.95 15.11
CA VAL A 87 -27.57 -20.54 16.31
C VAL A 87 -26.40 -19.70 15.84
N LEU A 88 -26.35 -18.44 16.26
CA LEU A 88 -25.37 -17.46 15.80
C LEU A 88 -24.85 -16.63 16.99
N PRO A 89 -23.57 -16.22 16.99
CA PRO A 89 -23.09 -15.21 17.93
C PRO A 89 -23.89 -13.91 17.82
N GLU A 90 -24.20 -13.24 18.94
CA GLU A 90 -25.02 -12.01 18.93
C GLU A 90 -24.45 -10.88 18.05
N GLN A 91 -23.15 -10.91 17.76
CA GLN A 91 -22.44 -9.87 17.03
C GLN A 91 -22.77 -9.83 15.52
N ILE A 92 -23.24 -10.94 14.95
CA ILE A 92 -23.56 -11.05 13.51
C ILE A 92 -25.08 -11.03 13.25
N VAL A 93 -25.86 -10.76 14.29
CA VAL A 93 -27.32 -10.67 14.24
C VAL A 93 -27.72 -9.20 14.30
N ILE A 94 -28.66 -8.80 13.47
CA ILE A 94 -29.06 -7.40 13.30
C ILE A 94 -30.57 -7.27 13.54
N PRO A 95 -31.04 -6.27 14.31
CA PRO A 95 -32.47 -6.03 14.46
C PRO A 95 -33.15 -5.81 13.10
N LEU A 96 -34.28 -6.47 12.88
CA LEU A 96 -35.11 -6.28 11.69
C LEU A 96 -36.17 -5.21 12.00
N PRO A 97 -36.16 -4.05 11.30
CA PRO A 97 -37.17 -3.01 11.48
C PRO A 97 -38.58 -3.52 11.21
N ASP A 98 -39.56 -2.97 11.93
CA ASP A 98 -40.93 -3.48 11.83
C ASP A 98 -41.55 -3.31 10.44
N ALA A 99 -41.09 -2.28 9.71
CA ALA A 99 -41.55 -1.93 8.37
C ALA A 99 -41.11 -2.90 7.25
N LEU A 100 -40.20 -3.85 7.54
CA LEU A 100 -39.72 -4.86 6.60
C LEU A 100 -40.34 -6.22 6.92
N SER A 101 -40.75 -6.98 5.89
CA SER A 101 -41.09 -8.39 6.07
C SER A 101 -39.84 -9.24 6.36
N PHE A 102 -40.01 -10.49 6.82
CA PHE A 102 -38.86 -11.39 6.99
C PHE A 102 -38.15 -11.66 5.65
N SER A 103 -38.87 -11.83 4.55
CA SER A 103 -38.27 -12.04 3.22
C SER A 103 -37.49 -10.81 2.74
N GLN A 104 -37.99 -9.60 3.05
CA GLN A 104 -37.26 -8.36 2.81
C GLN A 104 -36.00 -8.28 3.68
N GLY A 105 -36.10 -8.59 4.97
CA GLY A 105 -34.94 -8.66 5.87
C GLY A 105 -33.88 -9.67 5.42
N ALA A 106 -34.32 -10.87 5.04
CA ALA A 106 -33.47 -11.95 4.57
C ALA A 106 -32.76 -11.61 3.25
N SER A 107 -33.28 -10.65 2.48
CA SER A 107 -32.74 -10.24 1.18
C SER A 107 -31.93 -8.94 1.25
N PHE A 108 -31.73 -8.37 2.44
CA PHE A 108 -31.19 -7.03 2.59
C PHE A 108 -29.66 -7.01 2.51
N HIS A 109 -28.99 -7.94 3.20
CA HIS A 109 -27.56 -7.83 3.49
C HIS A 109 -26.70 -7.90 2.23
N MET A 110 -26.80 -8.99 1.46
CA MET A 110 -25.85 -9.25 0.38
C MET A 110 -25.91 -8.21 -0.74
N GLY A 111 -27.13 -7.87 -1.17
CA GLY A 111 -27.30 -6.97 -2.32
C GLY A 111 -27.07 -5.50 -1.99
N TYR A 112 -27.56 -4.97 -0.86
CA TYR A 112 -27.29 -3.58 -0.50
C TYR A 112 -25.84 -3.37 -0.06
N THR A 113 -25.21 -4.32 0.62
CA THR A 113 -23.79 -4.20 1.00
C THR A 113 -22.89 -4.16 -0.23
N THR A 114 -23.13 -5.06 -1.20
CA THR A 114 -22.36 -5.06 -2.46
C THR A 114 -22.64 -3.81 -3.29
N GLY A 115 -23.91 -3.41 -3.40
CA GLY A 115 -24.29 -2.20 -4.13
C GLY A 115 -23.70 -0.94 -3.53
N TYR A 116 -23.68 -0.83 -2.19
CA TYR A 116 -23.13 0.32 -1.48
C TYR A 116 -21.60 0.35 -1.59
N HIS A 117 -20.95 -0.81 -1.39
CA HIS A 117 -19.51 -0.91 -1.55
C HIS A 117 -19.09 -0.58 -2.98
N GLY A 118 -19.80 -1.13 -3.97
CA GLY A 118 -19.57 -0.87 -5.38
C GLY A 118 -19.77 0.59 -5.75
N LEU A 119 -20.94 1.16 -5.47
CA LEU A 119 -21.29 2.51 -5.93
C LEU A 119 -20.66 3.62 -5.07
N VAL A 120 -20.69 3.49 -3.74
CA VAL A 120 -20.30 4.57 -2.83
C VAL A 120 -18.84 4.45 -2.41
N THR A 121 -18.39 3.27 -2.01
CA THR A 121 -17.03 3.10 -1.44
C THR A 121 -15.95 3.00 -2.51
N ARG A 122 -16.14 2.14 -3.51
CA ARG A 122 -15.17 1.90 -4.60
C ARG A 122 -15.44 2.79 -5.80
N GLY A 123 -16.72 2.94 -6.12
CA GLY A 123 -17.18 3.69 -7.27
C GLY A 123 -17.32 5.17 -7.01
N HIS A 124 -17.17 5.66 -5.78
CA HIS A 124 -17.21 7.10 -5.41
C HIS A 124 -18.35 7.89 -6.08
N LEU A 125 -19.52 7.28 -6.28
CA LEU A 125 -20.64 7.88 -7.00
C LEU A 125 -21.06 9.19 -6.34
N LYS A 126 -21.18 10.25 -7.15
CA LYS A 126 -21.55 11.59 -6.69
C LYS A 126 -22.97 11.96 -7.11
N PRO A 127 -23.66 12.82 -6.35
CA PRO A 127 -24.92 13.39 -6.80
C PRO A 127 -24.77 14.08 -8.16
N GLY A 128 -25.73 13.84 -9.07
CA GLY A 128 -25.77 14.42 -10.41
C GLY A 128 -25.00 13.67 -11.49
N GLU A 129 -24.13 12.71 -11.13
CA GLU A 129 -23.45 11.82 -12.08
C GLU A 129 -24.44 10.88 -12.79
N TRP A 130 -24.09 10.48 -14.01
CA TRP A 130 -24.79 9.45 -14.76
C TRP A 130 -24.34 8.06 -14.32
N LEU A 131 -25.29 7.29 -13.77
CA LEU A 131 -25.08 5.89 -13.38
C LEU A 131 -25.81 4.97 -14.35
N LEU A 132 -25.09 4.04 -14.99
CA LEU A 132 -25.69 2.91 -15.71
C LEU A 132 -25.62 1.65 -14.85
N VAL A 133 -26.75 0.97 -14.67
CA VAL A 133 -26.82 -0.32 -13.96
C VAL A 133 -27.26 -1.39 -14.96
N THR A 134 -26.40 -2.38 -15.26
CA THR A 134 -26.81 -3.56 -16.05
C THR A 134 -27.31 -4.69 -15.15
N GLY A 135 -28.13 -5.57 -15.72
CA GLY A 135 -28.84 -6.57 -14.90
C GLY A 135 -29.77 -5.93 -13.85
N ALA A 136 -30.25 -4.70 -14.11
CA ALA A 136 -30.92 -3.85 -13.13
C ALA A 136 -32.19 -4.49 -12.54
N GLY A 137 -32.88 -5.33 -13.30
CA GLY A 137 -34.06 -6.04 -12.79
C GLY A 137 -33.77 -7.28 -11.95
N GLY A 138 -32.50 -7.62 -11.68
CA GLY A 138 -32.09 -8.71 -10.80
C GLY A 138 -31.85 -8.26 -9.36
N GLY A 139 -31.62 -9.20 -8.44
CA GLY A 139 -31.49 -8.91 -7.01
C GLY A 139 -30.39 -7.89 -6.65
N MET A 140 -29.22 -7.98 -7.30
CA MET A 140 -28.12 -7.04 -7.07
C MET A 140 -28.34 -5.71 -7.79
N GLY A 141 -28.78 -5.76 -9.05
CA GLY A 141 -28.97 -4.57 -9.87
C GLY A 141 -30.10 -3.67 -9.35
N SER A 142 -31.18 -4.26 -8.84
CA SER A 142 -32.33 -3.50 -8.31
C SER A 142 -31.95 -2.67 -7.08
N MET A 143 -31.13 -3.23 -6.19
CA MET A 143 -30.60 -2.53 -5.03
C MET A 143 -29.58 -1.44 -5.43
N ALA A 144 -28.77 -1.68 -6.47
CA ALA A 144 -27.88 -0.67 -7.03
C ALA A 144 -28.66 0.52 -7.62
N VAL A 145 -29.82 0.28 -8.24
CA VAL A 145 -30.73 1.36 -8.69
C VAL A 145 -31.20 2.21 -7.51
N GLU A 146 -31.72 1.58 -6.45
CA GLU A 146 -32.18 2.30 -5.25
C GLU A 146 -31.07 3.11 -4.59
N ILE A 147 -29.87 2.54 -4.46
CA ILE A 147 -28.69 3.23 -3.90
C ILE A 147 -28.29 4.42 -4.78
N GLY A 148 -28.20 4.24 -6.10
CA GLY A 148 -27.87 5.32 -7.02
C GLY A 148 -28.86 6.49 -6.92
N LYS A 149 -30.15 6.17 -6.79
CA LYS A 149 -31.19 7.17 -6.55
C LYS A 149 -31.07 7.85 -5.20
N ALA A 150 -30.76 7.10 -4.14
CA ALA A 150 -30.53 7.65 -2.80
C ALA A 150 -29.32 8.60 -2.75
N VAL A 151 -28.25 8.30 -3.50
CA VAL A 151 -27.07 9.17 -3.66
C VAL A 151 -27.39 10.44 -4.46
N GLY A 152 -28.47 10.43 -5.26
CA GLY A 152 -28.87 11.55 -6.10
C GLY A 152 -28.25 11.53 -7.51
N ALA A 153 -27.83 10.35 -7.99
CA ALA A 153 -27.40 10.15 -9.36
C ALA A 153 -28.59 10.14 -10.35
N LYS A 154 -28.28 10.32 -11.64
CA LYS A 154 -29.19 10.09 -12.75
C LYS A 154 -29.02 8.64 -13.22
N VAL A 155 -29.99 7.81 -12.90
CA VAL A 155 -29.88 6.35 -13.03
C VAL A 155 -30.53 5.86 -14.32
N ILE A 156 -29.73 5.20 -15.15
CA ILE A 156 -30.16 4.44 -16.32
C ILE A 156 -30.14 2.96 -15.95
N ALA A 157 -31.31 2.33 -15.89
CA ALA A 157 -31.44 0.90 -15.59
C ALA A 157 -31.54 0.08 -16.89
N ALA A 158 -30.63 -0.87 -17.09
CA ALA A 158 -30.60 -1.73 -18.26
C ALA A 158 -30.87 -3.19 -17.90
N ALA A 159 -31.83 -3.83 -18.58
CA ALA A 159 -32.25 -5.21 -18.30
C ALA A 159 -32.72 -5.96 -19.55
N SER A 160 -32.92 -7.28 -19.42
CA SER A 160 -33.23 -8.20 -20.53
C SER A 160 -34.70 -8.25 -20.95
N SER A 161 -35.62 -7.65 -20.19
CA SER A 161 -37.05 -7.69 -20.44
C SER A 161 -37.75 -6.44 -19.92
N ASP A 162 -38.89 -6.10 -20.51
CA ASP A 162 -39.64 -4.90 -20.11
C ASP A 162 -40.24 -5.06 -18.70
N ASP A 163 -40.70 -6.25 -18.32
CA ASP A 163 -41.20 -6.54 -16.96
C ASP A 163 -40.18 -6.21 -15.86
N LYS A 164 -38.90 -6.50 -16.14
CA LYS A 164 -37.77 -6.15 -15.25
C LYS A 164 -37.58 -4.64 -15.17
N LEU A 165 -37.72 -3.94 -16.28
CA LEU A 165 -37.57 -2.49 -16.35
C LEU A 165 -38.73 -1.76 -15.66
N GLU A 166 -39.95 -2.30 -15.70
CA GLU A 166 -41.08 -1.74 -14.95
C GLU A 166 -40.83 -1.78 -13.43
N VAL A 167 -40.16 -2.82 -12.93
CA VAL A 167 -39.70 -2.83 -11.54
C VAL A 167 -38.62 -1.77 -11.30
N CYS A 168 -37.62 -1.65 -12.18
CA CYS A 168 -36.59 -0.61 -12.05
C CYS A 168 -37.18 0.82 -12.01
N LYS A 169 -38.23 1.11 -12.79
CA LYS A 169 -38.94 2.39 -12.75
C LYS A 169 -39.57 2.63 -11.38
N LYS A 170 -40.23 1.61 -10.81
CA LYS A 170 -40.83 1.70 -9.45
C LYS A 170 -39.78 1.93 -8.37
N LEU A 171 -38.57 1.40 -8.56
CA LEU A 171 -37.41 1.63 -7.68
C LEU A 171 -36.73 2.99 -7.90
N GLY A 172 -37.20 3.77 -8.87
CA GLY A 172 -36.80 5.16 -9.08
C GLY A 172 -35.82 5.40 -10.22
N ALA A 173 -35.52 4.41 -11.06
CA ALA A 173 -34.69 4.65 -12.25
C ALA A 173 -35.26 5.78 -13.12
N ASP A 174 -34.41 6.74 -13.53
CA ASP A 174 -34.83 7.88 -14.35
C ASP A 174 -35.07 7.46 -15.80
N TYR A 175 -34.27 6.50 -16.28
CA TYR A 175 -34.36 5.95 -17.62
C TYR A 175 -34.21 4.44 -17.60
N VAL A 176 -34.76 3.79 -18.61
CA VAL A 176 -34.68 2.33 -18.77
C VAL A 176 -34.26 1.95 -20.18
N VAL A 177 -33.48 0.87 -20.30
CA VAL A 177 -33.01 0.33 -21.59
C VAL A 177 -33.18 -1.18 -21.63
N ASN A 178 -33.87 -1.69 -22.65
CA ASN A 178 -33.93 -3.12 -22.92
C ASN A 178 -32.81 -3.51 -23.89
N TYR A 179 -31.71 -4.03 -23.37
CA TYR A 179 -30.53 -4.37 -24.17
C TYR A 179 -30.71 -5.58 -25.11
N ASN A 180 -31.85 -6.29 -25.02
CA ASN A 180 -32.21 -7.33 -25.99
C ASN A 180 -32.97 -6.77 -27.20
N LYS A 181 -33.50 -5.54 -27.10
CA LYS A 181 -34.27 -4.88 -28.17
C LYS A 181 -33.49 -3.76 -28.84
N GLN A 182 -32.56 -3.14 -28.12
CA GLN A 182 -31.85 -1.94 -28.54
C GLN A 182 -30.37 -2.04 -28.16
N LYS A 183 -29.50 -1.39 -28.95
CA LYS A 183 -28.07 -1.29 -28.64
C LYS A 183 -27.86 -0.33 -27.47
N LEU A 184 -27.17 -0.79 -26.42
CA LEU A 184 -27.00 -0.03 -25.19
C LEU A 184 -26.33 1.33 -25.43
N LYS A 185 -25.28 1.36 -26.25
CA LYS A 185 -24.54 2.60 -26.59
C LYS A 185 -25.44 3.66 -27.21
N ASP A 186 -26.29 3.29 -28.15
CA ASP A 186 -27.08 4.25 -28.92
C ASP A 186 -28.11 4.93 -28.01
N VAL A 187 -28.85 4.13 -27.24
CA VAL A 187 -29.87 4.63 -26.31
C VAL A 187 -29.23 5.42 -25.15
N VAL A 188 -28.12 4.94 -24.58
CA VAL A 188 -27.39 5.69 -23.55
C VAL A 188 -26.87 7.01 -24.11
N GLY A 189 -26.33 7.01 -25.33
CA GLY A 189 -25.88 8.22 -26.01
C GLY A 189 -27.01 9.23 -26.21
N GLU A 190 -28.20 8.78 -26.59
CA GLU A 190 -29.39 9.64 -26.72
C GLU A 190 -29.83 10.23 -25.36
N ILE A 191 -29.98 9.38 -24.33
CA ILE A 191 -30.39 9.79 -22.98
C ILE A 191 -29.41 10.82 -22.38
N THR A 192 -28.11 10.54 -22.52
CA THR A 192 -27.04 11.35 -21.93
C THR A 192 -26.60 12.50 -22.85
N LYS A 193 -27.21 12.66 -24.03
CA LYS A 193 -26.82 13.66 -25.05
C LYS A 193 -25.34 13.57 -25.43
N GLY A 194 -24.83 12.35 -25.59
CA GLY A 194 -23.45 12.05 -25.96
C GLY A 194 -22.44 12.18 -24.82
N GLN A 195 -22.87 12.49 -23.59
CA GLN A 195 -21.97 12.55 -22.42
C GLN A 195 -21.55 11.15 -21.95
N PHE A 196 -22.40 10.15 -22.16
CA PHE A 196 -22.23 8.79 -21.65
C PHE A 196 -22.12 8.77 -20.11
N CYS A 197 -21.81 7.63 -19.51
CA CYS A 197 -21.95 7.43 -18.06
C CYS A 197 -20.65 7.63 -17.29
N ASP A 198 -20.72 8.33 -16.16
CA ASP A 198 -19.61 8.55 -15.22
C ASP A 198 -19.31 7.29 -14.39
N VAL A 199 -20.36 6.52 -14.06
CA VAL A 199 -20.24 5.26 -13.32
C VAL A 199 -21.08 4.18 -14.00
N ILE A 200 -20.53 2.97 -14.14
CA ILE A 200 -21.25 1.81 -14.65
C ILE A 200 -21.15 0.67 -13.64
N TYR A 201 -22.28 0.15 -13.18
CA TYR A 201 -22.39 -1.02 -12.30
C TYR A 201 -22.69 -2.27 -13.14
N GLU A 202 -21.71 -3.15 -13.30
CA GLU A 202 -21.73 -4.26 -14.26
C GLU A 202 -21.63 -5.65 -13.57
N PRO A 203 -22.75 -6.35 -13.36
CA PRO A 203 -22.78 -7.70 -12.78
C PRO A 203 -22.99 -8.83 -13.81
N VAL A 204 -23.08 -8.53 -15.12
CA VAL A 204 -23.54 -9.49 -16.13
C VAL A 204 -22.37 -10.19 -16.83
N GLY A 205 -21.33 -9.49 -17.26
CA GLY A 205 -20.25 -10.05 -18.06
C GLY A 205 -20.60 -10.27 -19.54
N GLY A 206 -19.72 -10.97 -20.26
CA GLY A 206 -19.88 -11.29 -21.69
C GLY A 206 -20.12 -10.06 -22.58
N GLU A 207 -20.96 -10.20 -23.60
CA GLU A 207 -21.25 -9.13 -24.57
C GLU A 207 -21.85 -7.86 -23.92
N ILE A 208 -22.52 -7.99 -22.78
CA ILE A 208 -23.08 -6.84 -22.05
C ILE A 208 -21.97 -5.97 -21.48
N PHE A 209 -20.88 -6.58 -21.00
CA PHE A 209 -19.69 -5.86 -20.55
C PHE A 209 -19.07 -5.07 -21.72
N ASP A 210 -18.93 -5.69 -22.89
CA ASP A 210 -18.38 -5.01 -24.09
C ASP A 210 -19.24 -3.81 -24.51
N GLN A 211 -20.56 -3.93 -24.40
CA GLN A 211 -21.48 -2.82 -24.61
C GLN A 211 -21.31 -1.71 -23.56
N CYS A 212 -21.09 -2.07 -22.29
CA CYS A 212 -20.85 -1.12 -21.20
C CYS A 212 -19.58 -0.29 -21.40
N VAL A 213 -18.48 -0.91 -21.86
CA VAL A 213 -17.23 -0.20 -22.20
C VAL A 213 -17.49 0.93 -23.21
N ARG A 214 -18.42 0.72 -24.16
CA ARG A 214 -18.81 1.76 -25.13
C ARG A 214 -19.67 2.87 -24.53
N CYS A 215 -20.30 2.62 -23.39
CA CYS A 215 -21.16 3.56 -22.66
C CYS A 215 -20.42 4.37 -21.59
N VAL A 216 -19.11 4.19 -21.43
CA VAL A 216 -18.29 5.00 -20.51
C VAL A 216 -18.05 6.39 -21.11
N ALA A 217 -18.20 7.43 -20.28
CA ALA A 217 -17.89 8.82 -20.60
C ALA A 217 -16.43 8.99 -21.07
N THR A 218 -16.22 9.89 -22.04
CA THR A 218 -14.89 10.16 -22.64
C THR A 218 -14.26 11.46 -22.15
N LYS A 219 -14.97 12.22 -21.31
CA LYS A 219 -14.53 13.53 -20.80
C LYS A 219 -14.62 13.51 -19.28
N GLY A 220 -13.53 13.15 -18.62
CA GLY A 220 -13.41 13.15 -17.17
C GLY A 220 -13.21 11.77 -16.55
N TYR A 221 -13.27 11.74 -15.22
CA TYR A 221 -13.02 10.56 -14.41
C TYR A 221 -14.24 9.61 -14.40
N ALA A 222 -14.22 8.58 -15.25
CA ALA A 222 -15.28 7.57 -15.32
C ALA A 222 -14.84 6.23 -14.73
N ARG A 223 -15.78 5.47 -14.18
CA ARG A 223 -15.51 4.19 -13.48
C ARG A 223 -16.44 3.09 -13.97
N LEU A 224 -15.87 1.99 -14.44
CA LEU A 224 -16.60 0.77 -14.77
C LEU A 224 -16.38 -0.27 -13.67
N LEU A 225 -17.44 -0.55 -12.90
CA LEU A 225 -17.41 -1.41 -11.73
C LEU A 225 -17.71 -2.85 -12.12
N VAL A 226 -16.72 -3.74 -11.95
CA VAL A 226 -16.84 -5.17 -12.21
C VAL A 226 -17.38 -5.85 -10.95
N ILE A 227 -18.66 -6.23 -10.99
CA ILE A 227 -19.37 -6.83 -9.84
C ILE A 227 -19.39 -8.36 -9.93
N GLY A 228 -19.55 -8.89 -11.14
CA GLY A 228 -19.65 -10.32 -11.38
C GLY A 228 -19.97 -10.67 -12.83
N PHE A 229 -20.04 -11.97 -13.11
CA PHE A 229 -20.22 -12.51 -14.46
C PHE A 229 -21.48 -13.35 -14.52
N ALA A 230 -22.63 -12.76 -14.22
CA ALA A 230 -23.89 -13.50 -14.12
C ALA A 230 -24.23 -14.26 -15.41
N CYS A 231 -23.78 -13.84 -16.60
CA CYS A 231 -23.96 -14.54 -17.87
C CYS A 231 -23.20 -15.87 -17.96
N GLY A 232 -22.21 -16.09 -17.09
CA GLY A 232 -21.33 -17.26 -17.07
C GLY A 232 -20.07 -17.12 -17.94
N THR A 233 -19.91 -15.99 -18.64
CA THR A 233 -18.77 -15.70 -19.51
C THR A 233 -17.96 -14.55 -18.93
N ILE A 234 -16.69 -14.80 -18.62
CA ILE A 234 -15.74 -13.75 -18.22
C ILE A 234 -15.36 -12.96 -19.48
N PRO A 235 -15.55 -11.63 -19.51
CA PRO A 235 -15.25 -10.82 -20.69
C PRO A 235 -13.74 -10.72 -20.94
N LYS A 236 -13.34 -10.69 -22.21
CA LYS A 236 -11.96 -10.37 -22.63
C LYS A 236 -11.87 -8.87 -22.89
N PHE A 237 -11.19 -8.14 -22.01
CA PHE A 237 -11.10 -6.69 -22.10
C PHE A 237 -9.81 -6.24 -22.80
N GLY A 238 -9.93 -5.50 -23.90
CA GLY A 238 -8.79 -4.83 -24.53
C GLY A 238 -8.40 -3.59 -23.73
N ILE A 239 -7.22 -3.64 -23.08
CA ILE A 239 -6.71 -2.55 -22.23
C ILE A 239 -6.54 -1.22 -22.98
N ASN A 240 -6.42 -1.27 -24.31
CA ASN A 240 -6.42 -0.09 -25.17
C ASN A 240 -7.69 0.77 -25.00
N MET A 241 -8.82 0.17 -24.64
CA MET A 241 -10.05 0.92 -24.39
C MET A 241 -9.95 1.78 -23.13
N ALA A 242 -9.32 1.30 -22.06
CA ALA A 242 -9.06 2.08 -20.85
C ALA A 242 -8.11 3.25 -21.17
N LEU A 243 -7.05 2.99 -21.94
CA LEU A 243 -6.11 4.01 -22.41
C LEU A 243 -6.80 5.10 -23.25
N ILE A 244 -7.53 4.71 -24.30
CA ILE A 244 -8.12 5.66 -25.28
C ILE A 244 -9.22 6.52 -24.65
N LYS A 245 -9.97 5.98 -23.69
CA LYS A 245 -11.09 6.68 -23.06
C LYS A 245 -10.75 7.31 -21.69
N GLY A 246 -9.62 6.95 -21.08
CA GLY A 246 -9.18 7.48 -19.79
C GLY A 246 -10.12 7.15 -18.61
N PHE A 247 -10.52 5.89 -18.46
CA PHE A 247 -11.42 5.46 -17.38
C PHE A 247 -10.85 4.34 -16.52
N ASP A 248 -11.34 4.24 -15.28
CA ASP A 248 -10.95 3.20 -14.33
C ASP A 248 -11.77 1.93 -14.52
N LEU A 249 -11.10 0.79 -14.59
CA LEU A 249 -11.72 -0.51 -14.45
C LEU A 249 -11.60 -0.97 -12.99
N VAL A 250 -12.72 -0.97 -12.26
CA VAL A 250 -12.72 -1.14 -10.80
C VAL A 250 -13.28 -2.50 -10.43
N GLY A 251 -12.43 -3.40 -9.93
CA GLY A 251 -12.89 -4.65 -9.31
C GLY A 251 -13.67 -4.38 -8.01
N VAL A 252 -14.85 -5.01 -7.88
CA VAL A 252 -15.71 -4.93 -6.69
C VAL A 252 -15.94 -6.33 -6.12
N ARG A 253 -15.22 -6.65 -5.05
CA ARG A 253 -15.40 -7.89 -4.29
C ARG A 253 -15.97 -7.58 -2.92
N SER A 254 -17.30 -7.59 -2.78
CA SER A 254 -17.94 -7.38 -1.47
C SER A 254 -17.54 -8.45 -0.45
N GLY A 255 -17.25 -9.67 -0.91
CA GLY A 255 -16.73 -10.76 -0.07
C GLY A 255 -15.25 -10.63 0.33
N ALA A 256 -14.52 -9.59 -0.10
CA ALA A 256 -13.18 -9.28 0.41
C ALA A 256 -13.24 -8.49 1.73
N GLN A 257 -14.42 -7.99 2.09
CA GLN A 257 -14.75 -7.64 3.48
C GLN A 257 -15.16 -8.89 4.30
N LEU A 258 -15.18 -10.09 3.68
CA LEU A 258 -15.55 -11.37 4.27
C LEU A 258 -14.58 -12.53 3.89
N GLY A 259 -13.33 -12.22 3.52
CA GLY A 259 -12.19 -13.09 3.84
C GLY A 259 -11.71 -12.69 5.24
N PRO A 260 -11.18 -13.61 6.05
CA PRO A 260 -11.35 -13.60 7.50
C PRO A 260 -11.00 -12.24 8.10
N ASP A 261 -12.10 -11.50 8.31
CA ASP A 261 -12.26 -10.30 9.11
C ASP A 261 -12.24 -8.92 8.35
N LEU A 262 -12.90 -7.91 8.96
CA LEU A 262 -12.49 -6.48 8.91
C LEU A 262 -13.10 -5.49 7.87
N ARG A 263 -14.10 -4.71 8.34
CA ARG A 263 -14.02 -3.23 8.38
C ARG A 263 -15.11 -2.57 9.25
N GLY A 264 -16.26 -3.21 9.42
CA GLY A 264 -17.28 -2.80 10.42
C GLY A 264 -16.96 -3.27 11.86
N LEU A 265 -16.06 -4.25 12.00
CA LEU A 265 -15.54 -4.78 13.27
C LEU A 265 -14.33 -3.98 13.81
N ARG A 266 -13.90 -2.92 13.12
CA ARG A 266 -12.79 -2.07 13.59
C ARG A 266 -13.08 -1.35 14.91
N ASP A 267 -14.35 -1.14 15.24
CA ASP A 267 -14.73 -0.58 16.54
C ASP A 267 -14.68 -1.64 17.67
N LEU A 268 -14.69 -2.94 17.34
CA LEU A 268 -14.46 -4.03 18.30
C LEU A 268 -12.96 -4.31 18.49
N SER A 269 -12.12 -4.08 17.47
CA SER A 269 -10.66 -4.27 17.60
C SER A 269 -9.97 -3.18 18.42
N ALA A 270 -10.62 -2.05 18.67
CA ALA A 270 -10.18 -1.11 19.71
C ALA A 270 -10.31 -1.71 21.13
N SER A 271 -11.20 -2.70 21.34
CA SER A 271 -11.39 -3.38 22.63
C SER A 271 -10.54 -4.66 22.78
N PHE A 272 -10.17 -5.30 21.67
CA PHE A 272 -9.33 -6.52 21.67
C PHE A 272 -7.82 -6.25 21.60
N ARG A 273 -7.39 -5.02 21.25
CA ARG A 273 -5.96 -4.66 21.19
C ARG A 273 -5.31 -4.57 22.56
N THR A 274 -6.06 -4.28 23.61
CA THR A 274 -5.54 -4.25 24.98
C THR A 274 -5.50 -5.64 25.62
N GLU A 275 -6.46 -6.54 25.39
CA GLU A 275 -6.46 -7.85 26.06
C GLU A 275 -5.49 -8.87 25.44
N ARG A 276 -5.29 -8.88 24.12
CA ARG A 276 -4.42 -9.88 23.47
C ARG A 276 -2.94 -9.48 23.53
N ALA A 277 -2.64 -8.18 23.40
CA ALA A 277 -1.31 -7.64 23.68
C ALA A 277 -0.97 -7.76 25.17
N ALA A 278 -1.91 -7.46 26.08
CA ALA A 278 -1.69 -7.68 27.52
C ALA A 278 -1.62 -9.15 27.91
N ALA A 279 -2.33 -10.06 27.22
CA ALA A 279 -2.21 -11.51 27.45
C ALA A 279 -0.86 -12.05 26.95
N LEU A 280 -0.35 -11.55 25.82
CA LEU A 280 1.00 -11.85 25.32
C LEU A 280 2.09 -11.26 26.21
N GLU A 281 1.92 -10.02 26.69
CA GLU A 281 2.81 -9.37 27.65
C GLU A 281 2.79 -10.08 29.02
N ALA A 282 1.61 -10.56 29.45
CA ALA A 282 1.44 -11.35 30.66
C ALA A 282 2.02 -12.76 30.53
N GLN A 283 1.84 -13.44 29.39
CA GLN A 283 2.47 -14.74 29.13
C GLN A 283 3.99 -14.61 29.00
N ALA A 284 4.50 -13.55 28.37
CA ALA A 284 5.93 -13.26 28.33
C ALA A 284 6.49 -12.96 29.73
N ARG A 285 5.81 -12.14 30.55
CA ARG A 285 6.17 -11.92 31.96
C ARG A 285 6.13 -13.21 32.79
N GLN A 286 5.12 -14.05 32.57
CA GLN A 286 4.98 -15.32 33.27
C GLN A 286 6.05 -16.34 32.85
N VAL A 287 6.48 -16.32 31.59
CA VAL A 287 7.64 -17.08 31.11
C VAL A 287 8.94 -16.55 31.72
N LEU A 288 9.09 -15.23 31.82
CA LEU A 288 10.24 -14.59 32.48
C LEU A 288 10.34 -14.95 33.99
N GLU A 289 9.20 -15.16 34.65
CA GLU A 289 9.12 -15.57 36.06
C GLU A 289 9.38 -17.08 36.29
N LEU A 290 9.28 -17.93 35.27
CA LEU A 290 9.30 -19.40 35.37
C LEU A 290 10.68 -20.05 35.19
N LEU A 291 11.77 -19.28 35.15
CA LEU A 291 13.05 -19.74 34.62
C LEU A 291 14.09 -20.08 35.70
N ALA A 292 14.20 -21.37 36.02
CA ALA A 292 15.25 -21.92 36.89
C ALA A 292 16.20 -22.93 36.19
N ASP A 293 16.08 -23.12 34.86
CA ASP A 293 16.89 -24.09 34.09
C ASP A 293 17.26 -23.56 32.69
N GLU A 294 18.54 -23.70 32.33
CA GLU A 294 19.22 -23.17 31.13
C GLU A 294 18.62 -23.71 29.82
N VAL A 295 18.15 -24.97 29.83
CA VAL A 295 17.52 -25.62 28.66
C VAL A 295 16.08 -25.16 28.46
N THR A 296 15.39 -24.82 29.54
CA THR A 296 13.98 -24.36 29.52
C THR A 296 13.89 -22.90 29.05
N LEU A 297 14.93 -22.10 29.31
CA LEU A 297 15.07 -20.71 28.86
C LEU A 297 15.02 -20.55 27.35
N LEU A 298 15.91 -21.26 26.63
CA LEU A 298 15.97 -21.21 25.17
C LEU A 298 14.67 -21.72 24.52
N GLN A 299 14.08 -22.78 25.07
CA GLN A 299 12.82 -23.34 24.57
C GLN A 299 11.64 -22.40 24.81
N ALA A 300 11.54 -21.78 25.98
CA ALA A 300 10.45 -20.88 26.31
C ALA A 300 10.54 -19.56 25.52
N MET A 301 11.75 -19.07 25.25
CA MET A 301 11.98 -17.86 24.46
C MET A 301 11.77 -18.09 22.95
N ALA A 302 12.26 -19.19 22.40
CA ALA A 302 11.97 -19.58 21.02
C ALA A 302 10.46 -19.85 20.83
N LEU A 303 9.80 -20.48 21.81
CA LEU A 303 8.36 -20.65 21.81
C LEU A 303 7.62 -19.31 21.90
N THR A 304 8.13 -18.32 22.63
CA THR A 304 7.52 -16.97 22.71
C THR A 304 7.62 -16.25 21.36
N CYS A 305 8.78 -16.30 20.70
CA CYS A 305 8.93 -15.79 19.33
C CYS A 305 8.02 -16.55 18.34
N GLN A 306 7.99 -17.88 18.39
CA GLN A 306 7.15 -18.70 17.54
C GLN A 306 5.66 -18.44 17.78
N VAL A 307 5.22 -18.33 19.03
CA VAL A 307 3.83 -18.01 19.39
C VAL A 307 3.46 -16.61 18.93
N ALA A 308 4.38 -15.63 19.02
CA ALA A 308 4.16 -14.29 18.47
C ALA A 308 4.00 -14.33 16.94
N LEU A 309 4.83 -15.10 16.23
CA LEU A 309 4.78 -15.29 14.78
C LEU A 309 3.54 -16.09 14.33
N ASP A 310 3.17 -17.15 15.05
CA ASP A 310 1.99 -17.98 14.81
C ASP A 310 0.69 -17.21 15.08
N CYS A 311 0.67 -16.32 16.07
CA CYS A 311 -0.47 -15.45 16.37
C CYS A 311 -0.74 -14.42 15.26
N ILE A 312 0.28 -14.10 14.45
CA ILE A 312 0.16 -13.25 13.26
C ILE A 312 -0.42 -14.04 12.06
N GLY A 313 -0.54 -15.36 12.18
CA GLY A 313 -1.40 -16.19 11.32
C GLY A 313 -0.84 -16.56 9.96
N LEU A 314 0.49 -16.59 9.79
CA LEU A 314 1.14 -16.77 8.48
C LEU A 314 1.97 -18.06 8.35
N THR A 315 2.12 -18.88 9.39
CA THR A 315 2.85 -20.17 9.32
C THR A 315 2.09 -21.28 8.58
N LYS A 316 0.94 -21.01 7.97
CA LYS A 316 0.27 -21.93 7.04
C LYS A 316 -0.22 -21.21 5.77
N ALA A 317 0.56 -21.42 4.70
CA ALA A 317 0.36 -20.97 3.32
C ALA A 317 0.65 -19.48 3.08
N VAL A 318 1.94 -19.15 2.95
CA VAL A 318 2.38 -17.99 2.16
C VAL A 318 2.11 -18.33 0.69
N ASP A 319 0.95 -17.93 0.20
CA ASP A 319 0.67 -17.88 -1.24
C ASP A 319 1.53 -16.74 -1.82
N LEU A 320 2.38 -17.06 -2.79
CA LEU A 320 3.26 -16.11 -3.49
C LEU A 320 2.51 -14.90 -4.10
N GLU A 321 1.18 -15.01 -4.27
CA GLU A 321 0.30 -13.91 -4.67
C GLU A 321 0.14 -12.81 -3.59
N LEU A 322 0.27 -13.13 -2.30
CA LEU A 322 0.11 -12.16 -1.22
C LEU A 322 1.37 -11.26 -1.10
N ALA A 323 2.56 -11.83 -1.29
CA ALA A 323 3.81 -11.07 -1.31
C ALA A 323 3.85 -10.07 -2.50
N SER A 324 3.33 -10.47 -3.66
CA SER A 324 3.17 -9.58 -4.81
C SER A 324 2.16 -8.45 -4.55
N GLN A 325 1.05 -8.72 -3.85
CA GLN A 325 0.06 -7.70 -3.49
C GLN A 325 0.52 -6.76 -2.37
N MET A 326 1.47 -7.20 -1.54
CA MET A 326 2.09 -6.38 -0.48
C MET A 326 3.07 -5.36 -1.05
N MET A 327 3.74 -5.70 -2.16
CA MET A 327 4.55 -4.76 -2.95
C MET A 327 3.67 -3.72 -3.66
N ASP A 328 2.46 -4.04 -4.13
CA ASP A 328 1.56 -3.05 -4.76
C ASP A 328 0.98 -1.99 -3.78
N CYS A 329 1.31 -2.08 -2.49
CA CYS A 329 0.79 -1.18 -1.46
C CYS A 329 1.61 0.11 -1.26
N PHE A 330 2.52 0.48 -2.17
CA PHE A 330 3.37 1.69 -2.08
C PHE A 330 2.62 3.03 -1.98
N ASP A 331 1.31 3.08 -2.17
CA ASP A 331 0.54 4.32 -2.02
C ASP A 331 0.25 4.71 -0.54
N GLU A 332 0.41 6.00 -0.26
CA GLU A 332 0.32 6.66 1.05
C GLU A 332 -1.13 6.82 1.54
N GLU A 333 -1.51 6.15 2.64
CA GLU A 333 -2.50 6.59 3.67
C GLU A 333 -2.92 5.49 4.67
N LEU A 334 -2.18 4.37 4.81
CA LEU A 334 -2.53 3.27 5.73
C LEU A 334 -1.54 3.12 6.89
N ALA A 335 -1.40 4.14 7.73
CA ALA A 335 -0.49 4.10 8.87
C ALA A 335 -1.02 3.20 10.02
N LEU A 336 -0.26 2.10 10.26
CA LEU A 336 -0.08 1.31 11.49
C LEU A 336 -1.25 0.54 12.11
N THR A 337 -2.47 1.08 12.08
CA THR A 337 -3.63 0.42 12.69
C THR A 337 -4.15 -0.79 11.88
N VAL A 338 -3.65 -1.00 10.67
CA VAL A 338 -4.03 -2.10 9.77
C VAL A 338 -3.27 -3.38 10.13
N TRP A 339 -2.08 -3.25 10.73
CA TRP A 339 -1.16 -4.37 10.89
C TRP A 339 -1.23 -5.05 12.26
N GLY A 340 -1.98 -4.46 13.20
CA GLY A 340 -2.23 -5.08 14.52
C GLY A 340 -0.99 -5.17 15.42
N PHE A 341 0.13 -4.60 15.01
CA PHE A 341 1.37 -4.53 15.78
C PHE A 341 1.30 -3.35 16.75
N SER A 342 1.19 -3.63 18.05
CA SER A 342 1.31 -2.60 19.08
C SER A 342 2.79 -2.36 19.41
N VAL A 343 3.10 -1.19 19.97
CA VAL A 343 4.44 -0.87 20.45
C VAL A 343 4.91 -1.93 21.45
N GLU A 344 4.03 -2.34 22.34
CA GLU A 344 4.29 -3.33 23.39
C GLU A 344 4.61 -4.71 22.80
N LEU A 345 3.88 -5.15 21.76
CA LEU A 345 4.16 -6.42 21.09
C LEU A 345 5.52 -6.40 20.38
N ALA A 346 5.85 -5.31 19.68
CA ALA A 346 7.16 -5.15 19.06
C ALA A 346 8.28 -5.16 20.11
N GLN A 347 8.05 -4.51 21.26
CA GLN A 347 8.98 -4.51 22.37
C GLN A 347 9.18 -5.90 22.99
N VAL A 348 8.11 -6.69 23.13
CA VAL A 348 8.20 -8.08 23.62
C VAL A 348 9.02 -8.95 22.67
N ILE A 349 8.85 -8.80 21.36
CA ILE A 349 9.64 -9.53 20.36
C ILE A 349 11.12 -9.10 20.44
N ALA A 350 11.39 -7.79 20.49
CA ALA A 350 12.75 -7.28 20.64
C ALA A 350 13.42 -7.78 21.93
N LEU A 351 12.72 -7.78 23.07
CA LEU A 351 13.23 -8.31 24.34
C LEU A 351 13.48 -9.81 24.27
N SER A 352 12.59 -10.56 23.62
CA SER A 352 12.77 -12.01 23.44
C SER A 352 14.02 -12.30 22.61
N LEU A 353 14.25 -11.52 21.54
CA LEU A 353 15.46 -11.61 20.72
C LEU A 353 16.72 -11.16 21.47
N ALA A 354 16.64 -10.12 22.30
CA ALA A 354 17.74 -9.66 23.15
C ALA A 354 18.15 -10.73 24.17
N ALA A 355 17.17 -11.40 24.77
CA ALA A 355 17.42 -12.52 25.65
C ALA A 355 18.06 -13.69 24.88
N VAL A 356 17.57 -14.01 23.67
CA VAL A 356 18.14 -15.08 22.81
C VAL A 356 19.58 -14.75 22.41
N ALA A 357 19.87 -13.48 22.13
CA ALA A 357 21.22 -13.00 21.85
C ALA A 357 22.15 -13.16 23.07
N GLY A 358 21.62 -13.42 24.28
CA GLY A 358 22.40 -13.65 25.49
C GLY A 358 22.78 -12.37 26.24
N LEU A 359 21.93 -11.34 26.18
CA LEU A 359 22.21 -10.00 26.75
C LEU A 359 21.23 -9.53 27.84
N LEU A 360 20.17 -10.28 28.11
CA LEU A 360 19.31 -10.04 29.27
C LEU A 360 19.71 -10.97 30.42
N ASP A 361 20.41 -10.43 31.41
CA ASP A 361 20.44 -11.00 32.74
C ASP A 361 19.11 -10.66 33.41
N LEU A 362 18.18 -11.63 33.45
CA LEU A 362 16.77 -11.43 33.83
C LEU A 362 16.55 -11.18 35.35
N GLY A 363 17.56 -10.68 36.06
CA GLY A 363 17.40 -10.20 37.41
C GLY A 363 17.28 -11.31 38.45
N HIS A 364 18.26 -12.22 38.49
CA HIS A 364 18.63 -12.89 39.74
C HIS A 364 20.04 -12.44 40.12
N HIS A 365 20.11 -11.45 41.02
CA HIS A 365 21.36 -10.89 41.58
C HIS A 365 22.26 -11.90 42.33
N ASP A 366 21.99 -13.21 42.27
CA ASP A 366 22.79 -14.26 42.93
C ASP A 366 23.34 -15.34 41.98
N MET A 367 23.06 -15.28 40.68
CA MET A 367 23.69 -16.18 39.71
C MET A 367 24.74 -15.41 38.94
N ASN A 368 25.97 -15.50 39.42
CA ASN A 368 27.19 -15.03 38.75
C ASN A 368 27.40 -15.87 37.47
N ILE A 369 26.53 -15.69 36.45
CA ILE A 369 26.66 -16.36 35.16
C ILE A 369 27.75 -15.60 34.42
N PRO A 370 28.94 -16.19 34.25
CA PRO A 370 30.04 -15.48 33.66
C PRO A 370 29.73 -15.22 32.18
N SER A 371 30.05 -14.01 31.70
CA SER A 371 29.89 -13.48 30.32
C SER A 371 30.50 -14.32 29.18
N HIS A 372 30.99 -15.52 29.47
CA HIS A 372 31.74 -16.41 28.61
C HIS A 372 31.04 -17.75 28.37
N ARG A 373 29.79 -17.93 28.82
CA ARG A 373 28.94 -19.06 28.41
C ARG A 373 27.89 -18.64 27.39
N TYR A 374 28.34 -18.32 26.18
CA TYR A 374 27.44 -18.40 25.03
C TYR A 374 27.00 -19.86 24.89
N ALA A 375 25.69 -20.11 24.83
CA ALA A 375 25.19 -21.45 24.53
C ALA A 375 25.82 -21.91 23.20
N LYS A 376 26.37 -23.13 23.19
CA LYS A 376 27.09 -23.66 22.02
C LYS A 376 26.16 -23.64 20.79
N ARG A 377 26.70 -23.29 19.62
CA ARG A 377 25.99 -23.30 18.31
C ARG A 377 25.05 -24.50 18.13
N SER A 378 25.49 -25.69 18.52
CA SER A 378 24.73 -26.95 18.44
C SER A 378 23.44 -26.99 19.28
N MET A 379 23.36 -26.21 20.36
CA MET A 379 22.18 -26.13 21.23
C MET A 379 21.17 -25.10 20.74
N ILE A 380 21.62 -24.05 20.07
CA ILE A 380 20.77 -22.91 19.66
C ILE A 380 20.27 -23.07 18.23
N ALA A 381 21.09 -23.60 17.31
CA ALA A 381 20.78 -23.69 15.88
C ALA A 381 19.41 -24.32 15.55
N PRO A 382 18.98 -25.44 16.18
CA PRO A 382 17.69 -26.08 15.85
C PRO A 382 16.46 -25.21 16.16
N TYR A 383 16.61 -24.18 17.00
CA TYR A 383 15.54 -23.29 17.42
C TYR A 383 15.55 -21.96 16.67
N LEU A 384 16.71 -21.51 16.17
CA LEU A 384 16.85 -20.24 15.44
C LEU A 384 16.59 -20.37 13.95
N GLU A 385 16.91 -21.51 13.35
CA GLU A 385 16.73 -21.72 11.91
C GLU A 385 15.26 -21.58 11.48
N PRO A 386 14.26 -22.12 12.21
CA PRO A 386 12.85 -21.87 11.90
C PRO A 386 12.43 -20.41 12.14
N VAL A 387 12.92 -19.80 13.21
CA VAL A 387 12.58 -18.40 13.57
C VAL A 387 13.15 -17.42 12.55
N ALA A 388 14.35 -17.68 12.02
CA ALA A 388 14.95 -16.91 10.93
C ALA A 388 14.14 -17.00 9.64
N VAL A 389 13.68 -18.20 9.27
CA VAL A 389 12.81 -18.41 8.09
C VAL A 389 11.43 -17.75 8.28
N ASP A 390 10.89 -17.78 9.50
CA ASP A 390 9.59 -17.16 9.81
C ASP A 390 9.67 -15.62 9.93
N PHE A 391 10.86 -15.00 9.97
CA PHE A 391 10.98 -13.54 10.03
C PHE A 391 10.64 -12.83 8.72
N ASP A 392 10.69 -13.51 7.58
CA ASP A 392 10.21 -12.96 6.29
C ASP A 392 8.73 -12.56 6.37
N VAL A 393 7.97 -13.19 7.25
CA VAL A 393 6.56 -12.91 7.52
C VAL A 393 6.33 -11.48 8.02
N ILE A 394 7.28 -10.93 8.79
CA ILE A 394 7.18 -9.58 9.36
C ILE A 394 7.89 -8.52 8.50
N ALA A 395 8.53 -8.94 7.41
CA ALA A 395 9.31 -8.07 6.56
C ALA A 395 8.52 -6.88 6.01
N PRO A 396 7.28 -7.04 5.53
CA PRO A 396 6.46 -5.92 5.07
C PRO A 396 6.15 -4.91 6.19
N GLN A 397 6.00 -5.39 7.43
CA GLN A 397 5.65 -4.57 8.59
C GLN A 397 6.82 -3.73 9.08
N VAL A 398 7.99 -4.36 9.15
CA VAL A 398 9.25 -3.66 9.39
C VAL A 398 9.50 -2.66 8.25
N TYR A 399 9.24 -3.06 7.00
CA TYR A 399 9.39 -2.21 5.83
C TYR A 399 8.58 -0.91 5.96
N ALA A 400 7.24 -0.93 6.09
CA ALA A 400 6.56 0.38 6.12
C ALA A 400 6.76 1.15 7.43
N ALA A 401 7.07 0.50 8.55
CA ALA A 401 7.44 1.22 9.77
C ALA A 401 8.77 1.98 9.59
N LEU A 402 9.77 1.35 8.98
CA LEU A 402 11.08 1.97 8.83
C LEU A 402 11.15 2.91 7.63
N CYS A 403 10.37 2.67 6.57
CA CYS A 403 10.44 3.43 5.32
C CYS A 403 9.48 4.62 5.24
N ARG A 404 8.32 4.59 5.92
CA ARG A 404 7.31 5.65 5.79
C ARG A 404 7.34 6.74 6.86
N PHE A 405 7.90 6.47 8.04
CA PHE A 405 7.81 7.41 9.15
C PHE A 405 8.99 8.37 9.17
N GLU A 406 8.71 9.64 8.83
CA GLU A 406 9.61 10.74 9.17
C GLU A 406 9.48 11.06 10.66
N LEU A 407 10.54 10.76 11.42
CA LEU A 407 10.56 10.90 12.88
C LEU A 407 10.21 12.31 13.37
N GLU A 408 10.48 13.34 12.55
CA GLU A 408 10.26 14.76 12.87
C GLU A 408 8.78 15.14 13.00
N ASN A 409 7.88 14.49 12.23
CA ASN A 409 6.45 14.79 12.20
C ASN A 409 5.56 13.66 12.79
N SER A 410 6.20 12.60 13.30
CA SER A 410 5.50 11.44 13.86
C SER A 410 4.93 11.70 15.25
N THR A 411 3.86 11.00 15.63
CA THR A 411 3.36 10.94 17.01
C THR A 411 4.33 10.20 17.93
N ARG A 412 4.14 10.33 19.26
CA ARG A 412 4.97 9.61 20.24
C ARG A 412 4.87 8.09 20.07
N GLU A 413 3.68 7.59 19.77
CA GLU A 413 3.42 6.16 19.57
C GLU A 413 4.08 5.63 18.30
N GLU A 414 4.02 6.40 17.21
CA GLU A 414 4.72 6.10 15.96
C GLU A 414 6.23 6.03 16.15
N ARG A 415 6.82 7.01 16.84
CA ARG A 415 8.27 6.99 17.16
C ARG A 415 8.65 5.76 17.99
N ASN A 416 7.85 5.43 19.01
CA ASN A 416 8.11 4.27 19.86
C ASN A 416 8.02 2.95 19.06
N LEU A 417 7.09 2.87 18.10
CA LEU A 417 6.94 1.70 17.25
C LEU A 417 8.11 1.56 16.27
N VAL A 418 8.53 2.66 15.65
CA VAL A 418 9.74 2.70 14.79
C VAL A 418 10.95 2.24 15.59
N HIS A 419 11.16 2.76 16.80
CA HIS A 419 12.24 2.32 17.68
C HIS A 419 12.15 0.83 18.01
N ALA A 420 10.95 0.31 18.30
CA ALA A 420 10.78 -1.11 18.59
C ALA A 420 11.09 -2.00 17.37
N PHE A 421 10.74 -1.59 16.15
CA PHE A 421 11.12 -2.31 14.94
C PHE A 421 12.61 -2.22 14.62
N GLN A 422 13.25 -1.06 14.85
CA GLN A 422 14.70 -0.94 14.78
C GLN A 422 15.39 -1.91 15.75
N GLN A 423 14.87 -2.04 16.98
CA GLN A 423 15.35 -3.01 17.96
C GLN A 423 15.20 -4.45 17.47
N ILE A 424 14.06 -4.81 16.87
CA ILE A 424 13.90 -6.13 16.24
C ILE A 424 15.00 -6.38 15.20
N CYS A 425 15.25 -5.43 14.29
CA CYS A 425 16.33 -5.55 13.30
C CYS A 425 17.71 -5.72 13.96
N ILE A 426 18.02 -4.89 14.95
CA ILE A 426 19.28 -4.95 15.70
C ILE A 426 19.49 -6.34 16.31
N TRP A 427 18.47 -6.86 17.00
CA TRP A 427 18.61 -8.13 17.70
C TRP A 427 18.64 -9.33 16.77
N ILE A 428 17.89 -9.30 15.65
CA ILE A 428 18.02 -10.30 14.58
C ILE A 428 19.46 -10.33 14.05
N LEU A 429 20.00 -9.17 13.66
CA LEU A 429 21.36 -9.11 13.10
C LEU A 429 22.44 -9.36 14.16
N THR A 430 22.17 -9.13 15.44
CA THR A 430 23.09 -9.46 16.55
C THR A 430 23.18 -10.96 16.76
N ILE A 431 22.05 -11.68 16.73
CA ILE A 431 22.02 -13.15 16.81
C ILE A 431 22.91 -13.74 15.70
N LEU A 432 22.73 -13.21 14.49
CA LEU A 432 23.52 -13.50 13.31
C LEU A 432 25.01 -13.30 13.51
N TYR A 433 25.37 -12.09 13.93
CA TYR A 433 26.75 -11.66 14.14
C TYR A 433 27.45 -12.57 15.15
N ARG A 434 26.75 -12.95 16.24
CA ARG A 434 27.27 -13.85 17.27
C ARG A 434 27.32 -15.32 16.81
N PHE A 435 26.42 -15.75 15.93
CA PHE A 435 26.36 -17.13 15.43
C PHE A 435 27.48 -17.46 14.44
N GLU A 436 27.79 -16.55 13.53
CA GLU A 436 28.85 -16.73 12.52
C GLU A 436 30.26 -16.51 13.09
N GLY A 437 30.41 -15.66 14.11
CA GLY A 437 31.69 -15.45 14.80
C GLY A 437 32.78 -14.72 13.97
N SER A 438 32.64 -14.65 12.64
CA SER A 438 33.53 -13.95 11.70
C SER A 438 33.01 -12.57 11.25
N GLY A 439 31.81 -12.17 11.67
CA GLY A 439 31.13 -10.95 11.25
C GLY A 439 30.03 -11.19 10.21
N ILE A 440 29.30 -10.14 9.82
CA ILE A 440 28.26 -10.23 8.78
C ILE A 440 28.93 -10.03 7.42
N GLU A 441 29.19 -11.13 6.72
CA GLU A 441 29.65 -11.09 5.32
C GLU A 441 28.49 -10.83 4.36
N ALA A 442 28.78 -10.27 3.18
CA ALA A 442 27.76 -9.88 2.21
C ALA A 442 26.94 -11.07 1.67
N ALA A 443 27.57 -12.23 1.45
CA ALA A 443 26.89 -13.44 1.00
C ALA A 443 25.92 -13.96 2.06
N ASN A 444 26.38 -14.07 3.31
CA ASN A 444 25.53 -14.49 4.41
C ASN A 444 24.37 -13.51 4.63
N PHE A 445 24.64 -12.20 4.57
CA PHE A 445 23.59 -11.18 4.69
C PHE A 445 22.55 -11.28 3.57
N TRP A 446 23.00 -11.54 2.34
CA TRP A 446 22.14 -11.71 1.17
C TRP A 446 21.25 -12.96 1.30
N ASP A 447 21.83 -14.09 1.65
CA ASP A 447 21.09 -15.35 1.81
C ASP A 447 20.05 -15.24 2.94
N TRP A 448 20.39 -14.56 4.03
CA TRP A 448 19.47 -14.32 5.15
C TRP A 448 18.32 -13.37 4.81
N SER A 449 18.51 -12.50 3.82
CA SER A 449 17.41 -11.69 3.28
C SER A 449 16.52 -12.46 2.29
N GLY A 450 16.72 -13.78 2.14
CA GLY A 450 16.00 -14.60 1.15
C GLY A 450 16.36 -14.26 -0.30
N GLY A 451 17.47 -13.54 -0.52
CA GLY A 451 17.82 -12.99 -1.81
C GLY A 451 16.93 -11.82 -2.28
N ASP A 452 16.23 -11.15 -1.35
CA ASP A 452 15.36 -10.02 -1.64
C ASP A 452 16.08 -8.66 -1.39
N PRO A 453 16.25 -7.81 -2.43
CA PRO A 453 16.86 -6.49 -2.30
C PRO A 453 16.18 -5.58 -1.27
N HIS A 454 14.85 -5.52 -1.26
CA HIS A 454 14.09 -4.62 -0.38
C HIS A 454 14.25 -5.03 1.07
N TRP A 455 14.20 -6.34 1.35
CA TRP A 455 14.38 -6.84 2.70
C TRP A 455 15.79 -6.58 3.23
N ALA A 456 16.82 -6.80 2.41
CA ALA A 456 18.20 -6.49 2.75
C ALA A 456 18.40 -5.00 3.11
N MET A 457 17.82 -4.09 2.32
CA MET A 457 17.93 -2.64 2.58
C MET A 457 17.19 -2.22 3.85
N VAL A 458 16.04 -2.81 4.14
CA VAL A 458 15.25 -2.49 5.35
C VAL A 458 15.88 -3.00 6.63
N LEU A 459 16.37 -4.24 6.65
CA LEU A 459 17.14 -4.77 7.78
C LEU A 459 18.36 -3.90 8.05
N GLY A 460 19.06 -3.52 6.98
CA GLY A 460 20.18 -2.59 7.02
C GLY A 460 19.81 -1.26 7.64
N LYS A 461 18.79 -0.60 7.09
CA LYS A 461 18.30 0.70 7.58
C LYS A 461 17.88 0.62 9.04
N GLY A 462 17.19 -0.43 9.47
CA GLY A 462 16.72 -0.59 10.84
C GLY A 462 17.85 -0.53 11.86
N VAL A 463 19.01 -1.07 11.51
CA VAL A 463 20.21 -1.02 12.35
C VAL A 463 20.98 0.29 12.20
N LEU A 464 21.13 0.82 10.98
CA LEU A 464 21.90 2.04 10.71
C LEU A 464 21.21 3.33 11.18
N ALA A 465 19.88 3.39 11.06
CA ALA A 465 19.09 4.56 11.45
C ALA A 465 18.83 4.64 12.95
N PHE A 466 19.17 3.58 13.71
CA PHE A 466 19.00 3.59 15.15
C PHE A 466 20.04 4.49 15.82
N GLN A 467 19.56 5.45 16.60
CA GLN A 467 20.38 6.28 17.47
C GLN A 467 19.91 6.13 18.91
N GLN A 468 20.85 5.86 19.81
CA GLN A 468 20.54 5.79 21.24
C GLN A 468 20.31 7.21 21.78
N ALA A 469 19.16 7.44 22.39
CA ALA A 469 18.85 8.74 22.99
C ALA A 469 19.87 9.08 24.10
N PRO A 470 20.36 10.34 24.18
CA PRO A 470 21.25 10.75 25.25
C PRO A 470 20.55 10.60 26.61
N SER A 471 21.25 10.01 27.58
CA SER A 471 20.76 9.64 28.93
C SER A 471 20.29 10.80 29.83
N THR A 472 20.11 12.00 29.27
CA THR A 472 19.82 13.25 29.99
C THR A 472 18.43 13.80 29.72
N SER A 473 17.64 13.24 28.79
CA SER A 473 16.26 13.69 28.58
C SER A 473 15.32 13.07 29.61
N SER A 474 14.58 13.93 30.31
CA SER A 474 13.56 13.60 31.33
C SER A 474 12.32 12.86 30.80
N ASP A 475 12.41 12.26 29.62
CA ASP A 475 11.33 11.46 29.02
C ASP A 475 11.48 10.01 29.50
N GLU A 476 10.82 9.70 30.61
CA GLU A 476 10.68 8.36 31.20
C GLU A 476 9.90 7.42 30.27
N SER A 477 10.54 6.95 29.20
CA SER A 477 10.13 5.75 28.48
C SER A 477 11.22 4.71 28.72
N PRO A 478 10.91 3.48 29.20
CA PRO A 478 11.93 2.45 29.35
C PRO A 478 12.54 2.16 27.98
N SER A 479 13.76 2.62 27.73
CA SER A 479 14.50 2.29 26.52
C SER A 479 14.87 0.81 26.60
N LEU A 480 14.50 0.04 25.59
CA LEU A 480 14.98 -1.33 25.45
C LEU A 480 16.51 -1.35 25.47
N PRO A 481 17.14 -2.37 26.08
CA PRO A 481 18.58 -2.53 26.00
C PRO A 481 18.99 -2.68 24.54
N VAL A 482 20.23 -2.32 24.24
CA VAL A 482 20.90 -2.55 22.95
C VAL A 482 22.13 -3.41 23.17
N PRO A 483 22.59 -4.16 22.14
CA PRO A 483 23.84 -4.90 22.24
C PRO A 483 25.03 -3.97 22.45
N GLU A 484 26.00 -4.40 23.25
CA GLU A 484 27.27 -3.67 23.44
C GLU A 484 28.03 -3.54 22.11
N GLU A 485 27.86 -4.52 21.22
CA GLU A 485 28.50 -4.57 19.90
C GLU A 485 27.74 -3.77 18.82
N LEU A 486 26.72 -2.98 19.16
CA LEU A 486 25.89 -2.26 18.17
C LEU A 486 26.71 -1.46 17.16
N SER A 487 27.78 -0.79 17.60
CA SER A 487 28.66 -0.04 16.67
C SER A 487 29.36 -0.97 15.67
N GLN A 488 29.86 -2.13 16.12
CA GLN A 488 30.55 -3.11 15.26
C GLN A 488 29.55 -3.76 14.30
N LEU A 489 28.33 -4.00 14.78
CA LEU A 489 27.22 -4.50 13.97
C LEU A 489 26.85 -3.51 12.86
N GLN A 490 26.67 -2.22 13.18
CA GLN A 490 26.36 -1.18 12.19
C GLN A 490 27.43 -1.09 11.10
N THR A 491 28.71 -1.12 11.46
CA THR A 491 29.83 -1.16 10.52
C THR A 491 29.79 -2.41 9.64
N ALA A 492 29.60 -3.59 10.23
CA ALA A 492 29.55 -4.85 9.48
C ALA A 492 28.38 -4.89 8.49
N VAL A 493 27.20 -4.45 8.92
CA VAL A 493 25.99 -4.37 8.09
C VAL A 493 26.17 -3.39 6.93
N LEU A 494 26.72 -2.19 7.20
CA LEU A 494 27.00 -1.22 6.14
C LEU A 494 28.02 -1.76 5.13
N SER A 495 29.06 -2.44 5.61
CA SER A 495 30.07 -3.08 4.75
C SER A 495 29.49 -4.19 3.88
N ALA A 496 28.59 -5.01 4.44
CA ALA A 496 27.88 -6.06 3.71
C ALA A 496 26.97 -5.48 2.62
N ILE A 497 26.15 -4.47 2.95
CA ILE A 497 25.24 -3.81 2.01
C ILE A 497 26.01 -3.21 0.84
N CYS A 498 27.11 -2.51 1.12
CA CYS A 498 27.93 -1.90 0.07
C CYS A 498 28.51 -2.93 -0.92
N GLN A 499 28.55 -4.22 -0.58
CA GLN A 499 29.05 -5.30 -1.43
C GLN A 499 27.96 -6.05 -2.20
N LEU A 500 26.67 -5.81 -1.93
CA LEU A 500 25.57 -6.53 -2.60
C LEU A 500 25.47 -6.25 -4.11
N HIS A 501 26.09 -5.17 -4.59
CA HIS A 501 26.20 -4.85 -6.01
C HIS A 501 27.09 -5.84 -6.79
N LEU A 502 27.90 -6.64 -6.08
CA LEU A 502 28.84 -7.57 -6.66
C LEU A 502 28.13 -8.82 -7.19
N PRO A 503 28.26 -9.16 -8.49
CA PRO A 503 27.54 -10.29 -9.09
C PRO A 503 27.83 -11.63 -8.39
N GLN A 504 29.05 -11.84 -7.89
CA GLN A 504 29.41 -13.06 -7.17
C GLN A 504 28.60 -13.30 -5.89
N ILE A 505 28.05 -12.25 -5.28
CA ILE A 505 27.19 -12.35 -4.10
C ILE A 505 25.77 -12.71 -4.51
N ALA A 506 25.23 -11.98 -5.50
CA ALA A 506 23.86 -12.18 -5.97
C ALA A 506 23.63 -13.53 -6.68
N PHE A 507 24.64 -14.04 -7.38
CA PHE A 507 24.57 -15.27 -8.19
C PHE A 507 25.47 -16.39 -7.65
N GLY A 508 25.89 -16.32 -6.37
CA GLY A 508 26.84 -17.25 -5.76
C GLY A 508 26.46 -18.73 -5.94
N GLY A 509 25.20 -19.09 -5.68
CA GLY A 509 24.71 -20.46 -5.85
C GLY A 509 24.72 -20.97 -7.30
N GLU A 510 24.56 -20.08 -8.28
CA GLU A 510 24.65 -20.42 -9.71
C GLU A 510 26.12 -20.57 -10.17
N LEU A 511 27.03 -19.86 -9.53
CA LEU A 511 28.48 -19.90 -9.79
C LEU A 511 29.16 -21.10 -9.12
N GLU A 512 28.74 -21.47 -7.90
CA GLU A 512 29.26 -22.64 -7.16
C GLU A 512 28.77 -23.97 -7.72
N ALA A 513 27.59 -24.02 -8.35
CA ALA A 513 27.05 -25.19 -9.03
C ALA A 513 27.86 -25.62 -10.28
N GLY A 514 28.99 -24.96 -10.58
CA GLY A 514 29.96 -25.45 -11.54
C GLY A 514 29.47 -25.42 -13.00
N VAL A 515 28.60 -24.49 -13.38
CA VAL A 515 28.27 -24.23 -14.79
C VAL A 515 29.39 -23.40 -15.44
N ILE A 516 30.57 -24.02 -15.46
CA ILE A 516 31.68 -23.78 -16.39
C ILE A 516 32.05 -25.15 -16.95
N ALA A 517 31.22 -25.69 -17.84
CA ALA A 517 31.61 -26.72 -18.80
C ALA A 517 30.53 -26.85 -19.89
N ASP A 518 30.96 -26.70 -21.13
CA ASP A 518 30.20 -26.58 -22.38
C ASP A 518 29.21 -27.72 -22.76
N ASP A 519 28.87 -28.68 -21.90
CA ASP A 519 28.32 -29.96 -22.38
C ASP A 519 27.07 -30.49 -21.67
N LEU A 520 26.10 -29.65 -21.28
CA LEU A 520 24.71 -30.10 -21.04
C LEU A 520 23.68 -28.99 -21.29
N GLY A 521 23.32 -28.77 -22.55
CA GLY A 521 21.95 -28.47 -23.05
C GLY A 521 21.06 -27.38 -22.42
N GLY A 522 21.56 -26.52 -21.52
CA GLY A 522 20.77 -25.49 -20.85
C GLY A 522 21.63 -24.66 -19.90
N GLY A 523 22.63 -23.96 -20.42
CA GLY A 523 23.46 -23.02 -19.66
C GLY A 523 23.25 -21.60 -20.18
N PHE A 524 22.89 -20.67 -19.30
CA PHE A 524 22.76 -19.25 -19.62
C PHE A 524 24.04 -18.71 -20.29
N SER A 525 23.86 -18.03 -21.42
CA SER A 525 24.90 -17.31 -22.16
C SER A 525 25.50 -16.17 -21.33
N LEU A 526 26.74 -15.74 -21.67
CA LEU A 526 27.39 -14.56 -21.06
C LEU A 526 26.51 -13.30 -21.16
N GLY A 527 25.71 -13.19 -22.24
CA GLY A 527 24.75 -12.11 -22.44
C GLY A 527 23.60 -12.14 -21.43
N GLU A 528 23.03 -13.31 -21.14
CA GLU A 528 21.97 -13.47 -20.14
C GLU A 528 22.48 -13.16 -18.72
N ARG A 529 23.74 -13.52 -18.40
CA ARG A 529 24.37 -13.18 -17.11
C ARG A 529 24.59 -11.67 -16.94
N LEU A 530 24.96 -10.96 -18.01
CA LEU A 530 25.11 -9.50 -17.99
C LEU A 530 23.76 -8.79 -17.80
N VAL A 531 22.71 -9.25 -18.48
CA VAL A 531 21.34 -8.72 -18.30
C VAL A 531 20.82 -9.00 -16.89
N GLY A 532 21.09 -10.18 -16.33
CA GLY A 532 20.75 -10.51 -14.95
C GLY A 532 21.45 -9.59 -13.94
N SER A 533 22.75 -9.33 -14.14
CA SER A 533 23.51 -8.39 -13.28
C SER A 533 23.02 -6.95 -13.39
N ASP A 534 22.61 -6.50 -14.57
CA ASP A 534 22.05 -5.17 -14.79
C ASP A 534 20.70 -5.02 -14.07
N LEU A 535 19.82 -6.03 -14.19
CA LEU A 535 18.53 -6.04 -13.51
C LEU A 535 18.67 -6.09 -11.98
N HIS A 536 19.62 -6.87 -11.47
CA HIS A 536 19.94 -6.92 -10.04
C HIS A 536 20.32 -5.55 -9.49
N ARG A 537 21.22 -4.83 -10.18
CA ARG A 537 21.64 -3.47 -9.78
C ARG A 537 20.48 -2.48 -9.81
N SER A 538 19.62 -2.55 -10.83
CA SER A 538 18.42 -1.69 -10.90
C SER A 538 17.47 -1.97 -9.72
N ARG A 539 17.23 -3.24 -9.36
CA ARG A 539 16.43 -3.59 -8.18
C ARG A 539 17.05 -3.13 -6.87
N LEU A 540 18.37 -3.26 -6.71
CA LEU A 540 19.08 -2.74 -5.54
C LEU A 540 18.97 -1.21 -5.43
N ALA A 541 19.06 -0.49 -6.55
CA ALA A 541 18.89 0.96 -6.57
C ALA A 541 17.47 1.36 -6.16
N GLN A 542 16.45 0.68 -6.68
CA GLN A 542 15.05 0.90 -6.27
C GLN A 542 14.86 0.61 -4.79
N ALA A 543 15.35 -0.54 -4.30
CA ALA A 543 15.23 -0.92 -2.90
C ALA A 543 15.94 0.05 -1.95
N ALA A 544 17.12 0.55 -2.31
CA ALA A 544 17.87 1.51 -1.52
C ALA A 544 17.14 2.87 -1.44
N SER A 545 16.50 3.26 -2.55
CA SER A 545 15.66 4.46 -2.66
C SER A 545 14.40 4.36 -1.80
N ASP A 546 13.63 3.32 -2.04
CA ASP A 546 12.42 2.95 -1.29
C ASP A 546 12.68 2.86 0.21
N ALA A 547 13.86 2.34 0.59
CA ALA A 547 14.25 2.25 1.98
C ALA A 547 14.76 3.57 2.57
N ASN A 548 15.06 4.60 1.78
CA ASN A 548 15.80 5.79 2.20
C ASN A 548 17.08 5.40 2.98
N LEU A 549 17.82 4.44 2.42
CA LEU A 549 19.03 3.89 3.04
C LEU A 549 20.17 4.92 3.07
N ILE A 550 20.24 5.78 2.06
CA ILE A 550 21.31 6.76 1.89
C ILE A 550 21.35 7.71 3.08
N ALA A 551 20.20 8.23 3.53
CA ALA A 551 20.12 9.08 4.71
C ALA A 551 20.66 8.36 5.96
N ALA A 552 20.27 7.09 6.17
CA ALA A 552 20.72 6.31 7.32
C ALA A 552 22.24 6.07 7.30
N ALA A 553 22.80 5.68 6.14
CA ALA A 553 24.23 5.45 5.98
C ALA A 553 25.06 6.74 6.21
N VAL A 554 24.61 7.86 5.65
CA VAL A 554 25.28 9.17 5.82
C VAL A 554 25.26 9.62 7.28
N ASN A 555 24.12 9.50 7.94
CA ASN A 555 23.98 9.87 9.34
C ASN A 555 24.88 9.02 10.25
N HIS A 556 24.91 7.70 10.02
CA HIS A 556 25.78 6.79 10.77
C HIS A 556 27.27 7.14 10.57
N LEU A 557 27.73 7.23 9.32
CA LEU A 557 29.14 7.48 9.01
C LEU A 557 29.61 8.88 9.42
N SER A 558 28.73 9.87 9.44
CA SER A 558 29.04 11.21 9.96
C SER A 558 29.39 11.17 11.45
N SER A 559 28.85 10.20 12.20
CA SER A 559 29.12 10.00 13.62
C SER A 559 30.34 9.13 13.91
N THR A 560 30.62 8.11 13.09
CA THR A 560 31.69 7.13 13.35
C THR A 560 33.02 7.43 12.64
N GLN A 561 32.98 8.19 11.54
CA GLN A 561 34.15 8.56 10.72
C GLN A 561 34.97 7.36 10.19
N GLU A 562 34.33 6.21 9.93
CA GLU A 562 35.03 5.02 9.45
C GLU A 562 35.41 5.10 7.96
N ALA A 563 36.65 5.49 7.68
CA ALA A 563 37.14 5.78 6.32
C ALA A 563 36.96 4.63 5.30
N HIS A 564 37.02 3.37 5.75
CA HIS A 564 36.86 2.21 4.87
C HIS A 564 35.41 2.07 4.35
N CYS A 565 34.41 2.24 5.22
CA CYS A 565 32.99 2.23 4.84
C CYS A 565 32.64 3.42 3.93
N VAL A 566 33.28 4.58 4.11
CA VAL A 566 33.11 5.73 3.22
C VAL A 566 33.53 5.38 1.78
N SER A 567 34.64 4.67 1.62
CA SER A 567 35.09 4.22 0.29
C SER A 567 34.14 3.18 -0.30
N SER A 568 33.69 2.21 0.50
CA SER A 568 32.75 1.19 0.05
C SER A 568 31.41 1.79 -0.38
N LEU A 569 30.91 2.81 0.34
CA LEU A 569 29.69 3.53 -0.01
C LEU A 569 29.83 4.27 -1.34
N ALA A 570 30.97 4.93 -1.59
CA ALA A 570 31.22 5.59 -2.87
C ALA A 570 31.20 4.59 -4.03
N SER A 571 31.89 3.45 -3.90
CA SER A 571 31.88 2.38 -4.91
C SER A 571 30.49 1.79 -5.13
N PHE A 572 29.72 1.58 -4.05
CA PHE A 572 28.35 1.09 -4.13
C PHE A 572 27.44 2.04 -4.92
N LEU A 573 27.45 3.34 -4.59
CA LEU A 573 26.65 4.35 -5.29
C LEU A 573 27.02 4.43 -6.77
N VAL A 574 28.31 4.44 -7.10
CA VAL A 574 28.77 4.45 -8.50
C VAL A 574 28.31 3.19 -9.23
N ALA A 575 28.41 2.01 -8.61
CA ALA A 575 28.02 0.75 -9.22
C ALA A 575 26.51 0.70 -9.55
N LEU A 576 25.66 1.24 -8.68
CA LEU A 576 24.21 1.35 -8.89
C LEU A 576 23.84 2.42 -9.93
N MET A 577 24.67 3.46 -10.07
CA MET A 577 24.42 4.56 -11.02
C MET A 577 24.96 4.32 -12.44
N GLN A 578 25.62 3.18 -12.69
CA GLN A 578 26.11 2.84 -14.03
C GLN A 578 24.94 2.61 -14.99
N PRO A 579 25.02 3.08 -16.25
CA PRO A 579 24.06 2.73 -17.28
C PRO A 579 24.03 1.22 -17.52
N LEU A 580 22.83 0.67 -17.73
CA LEU A 580 22.62 -0.76 -18.06
C LEU A 580 23.36 -1.07 -19.36
N GLN A 581 24.23 -2.09 -19.37
CA GLN A 581 25.15 -2.41 -20.47
C GLN A 581 24.55 -3.32 -21.57
N SER A 582 23.23 -3.48 -21.62
CA SER A 582 22.54 -4.36 -22.59
C SER A 582 22.55 -3.88 -24.06
N SER A 583 23.49 -3.00 -24.45
CA SER A 583 23.70 -2.61 -25.85
C SER A 583 25.18 -2.44 -26.17
N THR A 584 25.96 -3.52 -26.10
CA THR A 584 27.18 -3.57 -26.92
C THR A 584 26.81 -4.08 -28.31
N SER A 585 27.22 -3.35 -29.34
CA SER A 585 26.83 -3.52 -30.74
C SER A 585 27.12 -4.90 -31.36
N ALA A 586 27.93 -5.73 -30.69
CA ALA A 586 28.27 -7.07 -31.16
C ALA A 586 27.12 -8.10 -31.00
N TRP A 587 26.08 -7.79 -30.22
CA TRP A 587 25.04 -8.77 -29.83
C TRP A 587 23.65 -8.48 -30.40
N LYS A 588 23.54 -7.47 -31.27
CA LYS A 588 22.28 -7.11 -31.93
C LYS A 588 21.74 -8.26 -32.80
N GLU A 589 22.63 -9.09 -33.36
CA GLU A 589 22.26 -10.20 -34.25
C GLU A 589 21.79 -11.47 -33.50
N VAL A 590 22.08 -11.63 -32.20
CA VAL A 590 21.65 -12.81 -31.41
C VAL A 590 20.27 -12.61 -30.77
N ILE A 591 19.86 -11.34 -30.58
CA ILE A 591 18.58 -10.96 -29.97
C ILE A 591 17.44 -10.88 -31.01
N ASP A 592 17.74 -10.94 -32.32
CA ASP A 592 16.74 -10.89 -33.41
C ASP A 592 15.95 -12.21 -33.62
N GLY A 593 15.85 -13.05 -32.58
CA GLY A 593 14.97 -14.23 -32.53
C GLY A 593 13.75 -14.00 -31.61
N ASP A 594 12.59 -13.76 -32.23
CA ASP A 594 11.20 -13.88 -31.73
C ASP A 594 10.74 -13.20 -30.40
N HIS A 595 11.57 -12.41 -29.70
CA HIS A 595 11.17 -11.70 -28.47
C HIS A 595 11.52 -10.20 -28.48
N GLN A 596 10.89 -9.41 -29.36
CA GLN A 596 11.17 -7.96 -29.48
C GLN A 596 10.40 -7.04 -28.50
N GLU A 597 9.20 -7.41 -28.01
CA GLU A 597 8.38 -6.46 -27.22
C GLU A 597 8.69 -6.44 -25.70
N THR A 598 9.18 -7.54 -25.11
CA THR A 598 9.48 -7.63 -23.66
C THR A 598 10.83 -7.02 -23.25
N SER A 599 11.76 -6.79 -24.18
CA SER A 599 13.11 -6.25 -23.88
C SER A 599 13.20 -4.72 -23.92
N ILE A 600 12.18 -4.03 -24.44
CA ILE A 600 12.16 -2.55 -24.55
C ILE A 600 11.46 -1.92 -23.35
N SER A 601 10.34 -2.48 -22.86
CA SER A 601 9.67 -1.97 -21.65
C SER A 601 10.54 -2.13 -20.40
N SER A 602 11.19 -3.29 -20.24
CA SER A 602 12.08 -3.56 -19.12
C SER A 602 13.32 -2.64 -19.06
N LYS A 603 13.80 -2.13 -20.21
CA LYS A 603 14.88 -1.13 -20.26
C LYS A 603 14.39 0.27 -19.90
N LEU A 604 13.22 0.68 -20.40
CA LEU A 604 12.62 1.99 -20.08
C LEU A 604 12.26 2.11 -18.60
N ASP A 605 11.74 1.04 -18.00
CA ASP A 605 11.43 1.00 -16.56
C ASP A 605 12.72 1.12 -15.73
N ALA A 606 13.79 0.42 -16.10
CA ALA A 606 15.04 0.45 -15.37
C ALA A 606 15.85 1.76 -15.54
N GLU A 607 15.71 2.47 -16.66
CA GLU A 607 16.21 3.84 -16.83
C GLU A 607 15.44 4.84 -15.94
N GLY A 608 14.12 4.68 -15.81
CA GLY A 608 13.31 5.50 -14.89
C GLY A 608 13.70 5.31 -13.43
N VAL A 609 13.96 4.08 -13.01
CA VAL A 609 14.48 3.74 -11.65
C VAL A 609 15.82 4.43 -11.38
N LEU A 610 16.73 4.42 -12.37
CA LEU A 610 18.04 5.05 -12.24
C LEU A 610 17.95 6.57 -12.06
N ASP A 611 17.10 7.25 -12.86
CA ASP A 611 16.90 8.69 -12.73
C ASP A 611 16.30 9.05 -11.36
N ALA A 612 15.34 8.28 -10.86
CA ALA A 612 14.76 8.46 -9.52
C ALA A 612 15.81 8.28 -8.40
N PHE A 613 16.64 7.24 -8.49
CA PHE A 613 17.72 6.99 -7.52
C PHE A 613 18.77 8.11 -7.50
N ILE A 614 19.11 8.67 -8.67
CA ILE A 614 20.02 9.83 -8.78
C ILE A 614 19.40 11.06 -8.14
N GLU A 615 18.10 11.30 -8.35
CA GLU A 615 17.37 12.42 -7.76
C GLU A 615 17.36 12.35 -6.23
N GLU A 616 17.05 11.18 -5.66
CA GLU A 616 17.08 10.98 -4.21
C GLU A 616 18.48 11.15 -3.64
N THR A 617 19.48 10.50 -4.24
CA THR A 617 20.87 10.64 -3.78
C THR A 617 21.31 12.12 -3.83
N SER A 618 20.81 12.88 -4.82
CA SER A 618 21.07 14.30 -4.95
C SER A 618 20.42 15.15 -3.85
N MET A 619 19.33 14.71 -3.22
CA MET A 619 18.76 15.36 -2.03
C MET A 619 19.75 15.37 -0.86
N HIS A 620 20.58 14.32 -0.74
CA HIS A 620 21.60 14.18 0.30
C HIS A 620 22.99 14.67 -0.11
N ARG A 621 23.12 15.37 -1.27
CA ARG A 621 24.42 15.72 -1.87
C ARG A 621 25.35 16.45 -0.90
N HIS A 622 24.86 17.39 -0.09
CA HIS A 622 25.74 18.20 0.74
C HIS A 622 26.40 17.35 1.83
N SER A 623 25.61 16.55 2.55
CA SER A 623 26.10 15.64 3.59
C SER A 623 26.99 14.52 3.02
N LEU A 624 26.62 13.95 1.88
CA LEU A 624 27.43 12.94 1.18
C LEU A 624 28.81 13.47 0.80
N TRP A 625 28.85 14.62 0.12
CA TRP A 625 30.12 15.20 -0.30
C TRP A 625 30.94 15.71 0.88
N ALA A 626 30.32 16.21 1.94
CA ALA A 626 31.03 16.57 3.17
C ALA A 626 31.72 15.35 3.78
N LEU A 627 31.05 14.20 3.81
CA LEU A 627 31.58 12.92 4.28
C LEU A 627 32.71 12.39 3.37
N PHE A 628 32.54 12.43 2.04
CA PHE A 628 33.59 12.01 1.12
C PHE A 628 34.81 12.92 1.20
N PHE A 629 34.64 14.22 1.39
CA PHE A 629 35.73 15.18 1.54
C PHE A 629 36.34 15.21 2.94
N ALA A 630 35.67 14.65 3.95
CA ALA A 630 36.19 14.46 5.30
C ALA A 630 37.14 13.25 5.43
N THR A 631 37.22 12.37 4.41
CA THR A 631 38.21 11.27 4.35
C THR A 631 39.65 11.80 4.48
N PRO A 632 40.62 10.96 4.93
CA PRO A 632 41.96 11.43 5.30
C PRO A 632 42.62 12.27 4.21
N GLU A 633 43.58 13.10 4.61
CA GLU A 633 44.37 14.03 3.78
C GLU A 633 44.72 13.46 2.38
N ARG A 634 44.97 12.13 2.28
CA ARG A 634 45.26 11.38 1.04
C ARG A 634 44.16 10.41 0.62
N PRO A 635 43.29 10.78 -0.35
CA PRO A 635 42.40 9.80 -0.97
C PRO A 635 43.19 8.87 -1.89
N GLY A 636 42.93 7.56 -1.82
CA GLY A 636 43.53 6.58 -2.72
C GLY A 636 43.07 6.77 -4.18
N ARG A 637 43.87 6.29 -5.14
CA ARG A 637 43.56 6.35 -6.58
C ARG A 637 42.16 5.82 -6.91
N GLY A 638 41.79 4.67 -6.34
CA GLY A 638 40.48 4.06 -6.54
C GLY A 638 39.34 4.98 -6.09
N LEU A 639 39.40 5.47 -4.85
CA LEU A 639 38.39 6.39 -4.31
C LEU A 639 38.22 7.66 -5.16
N LEU A 640 39.32 8.28 -5.61
CA LEU A 640 39.23 9.45 -6.48
C LEU A 640 38.52 9.14 -7.81
N GLN A 641 38.75 7.97 -8.39
CA GLN A 641 38.09 7.57 -9.63
C GLN A 641 36.59 7.31 -9.41
N GLU A 642 36.20 6.73 -8.28
CA GLU A 642 34.79 6.55 -7.92
C GLU A 642 34.11 7.90 -7.69
N LEU A 643 34.71 8.80 -6.92
CA LEU A 643 34.16 10.13 -6.67
C LEU A 643 34.03 10.94 -7.97
N ALA A 644 35.01 10.85 -8.88
CA ALA A 644 34.94 11.52 -10.17
C ALA A 644 33.79 11.00 -11.04
N GLN A 645 33.53 9.68 -11.01
CA GLN A 645 32.37 9.08 -11.69
C GLN A 645 31.06 9.52 -11.03
N LEU A 646 30.98 9.45 -9.69
CA LEU A 646 29.82 9.88 -8.92
C LEU A 646 29.45 11.34 -9.22
N ALA A 647 30.44 12.23 -9.37
CA ALA A 647 30.22 13.64 -9.69
C ALA A 647 29.51 13.89 -11.03
N GLY A 648 29.55 12.93 -11.97
CA GLY A 648 28.80 12.97 -13.22
C GLY A 648 27.31 12.66 -13.06
N HIS A 649 26.89 12.13 -11.91
CA HIS A 649 25.51 11.83 -11.56
C HIS A 649 25.02 12.75 -10.44
N VAL A 650 25.78 12.85 -9.34
CA VAL A 650 25.47 13.64 -8.15
C VAL A 650 26.50 14.75 -8.00
N THR A 651 26.09 15.99 -8.27
CA THR A 651 27.01 17.11 -8.37
C THR A 651 27.61 17.53 -7.01
N PRO A 652 28.94 17.62 -6.88
CA PRO A 652 29.59 18.13 -5.69
C PRO A 652 29.29 19.63 -5.45
N PRO A 653 28.98 20.05 -4.21
CA PRO A 653 28.83 21.47 -3.88
C PRO A 653 30.15 22.23 -4.03
N ALA A 654 30.10 23.39 -4.68
CA ALA A 654 31.27 24.21 -4.95
C ALA A 654 31.99 24.63 -3.66
N GLU A 655 31.27 24.97 -2.59
CA GLU A 655 31.86 25.36 -1.31
C GLU A 655 32.74 24.27 -0.69
N LEU A 656 32.33 23.00 -0.79
CA LEU A 656 33.10 21.89 -0.23
C LEU A 656 34.32 21.55 -1.11
N CYS A 657 34.17 21.65 -2.43
CA CYS A 657 35.28 21.47 -3.35
C CYS A 657 36.36 22.56 -3.21
N CYS A 658 35.97 23.80 -2.89
CA CYS A 658 36.93 24.87 -2.58
C CYS A 658 37.84 24.52 -1.39
N ILE A 659 37.37 23.69 -0.47
CA ILE A 659 38.13 23.26 0.71
C ILE A 659 38.95 22.01 0.39
N ALA A 660 38.32 21.00 -0.23
CA ALA A 660 38.90 19.67 -0.39
C ALA A 660 39.88 19.55 -1.57
N LEU A 661 39.54 20.12 -2.73
CA LEU A 661 40.34 19.97 -3.94
C LEU A 661 41.76 20.56 -3.81
N PRO A 662 41.99 21.77 -3.24
CA PRO A 662 43.35 22.28 -3.10
C PRO A 662 44.25 21.34 -2.28
N ARG A 663 43.73 20.80 -1.17
CA ARG A 663 44.44 19.81 -0.32
C ARG A 663 44.81 18.57 -1.14
N TRP A 664 43.84 18.00 -1.84
CA TRP A 664 44.07 16.79 -2.64
C TRP A 664 44.96 17.03 -3.86
N VAL A 665 44.99 18.22 -4.44
CA VAL A 665 45.92 18.58 -5.52
C VAL A 665 47.36 18.62 -5.02
N ASP A 666 47.58 19.13 -3.81
CA ASP A 666 48.92 19.18 -3.21
C ASP A 666 49.45 17.76 -2.96
N GLU A 667 48.56 16.87 -2.53
CA GLU A 667 48.88 15.49 -2.18
C GLU A 667 48.79 14.50 -3.33
N ALA A 668 48.10 14.86 -4.42
CA ALA A 668 48.08 14.08 -5.65
C ALA A 668 49.51 13.91 -6.15
N TYR A 669 49.94 12.67 -6.35
CA TYR A 669 51.22 12.37 -6.97
C TYR A 669 51.24 12.90 -8.42
N SER A 670 52.38 12.83 -9.09
CA SER A 670 52.47 12.96 -10.56
C SER A 670 51.67 11.88 -11.33
N ASP A 671 50.72 11.20 -10.66
CA ASP A 671 49.77 10.27 -11.22
C ASP A 671 48.69 11.04 -11.98
N ILE A 672 48.73 10.86 -13.30
CA ILE A 672 47.80 11.45 -14.24
C ILE A 672 46.35 11.06 -13.98
N THR A 673 46.12 9.89 -13.37
CA THR A 673 44.79 9.37 -13.03
C THR A 673 44.14 10.17 -11.91
N CYS A 674 44.92 10.50 -10.88
CA CYS A 674 44.45 11.32 -9.76
C CYS A 674 44.17 12.74 -10.23
N LEU A 675 45.09 13.33 -11.02
CA LEU A 675 44.88 14.65 -11.61
C LEU A 675 43.66 14.70 -12.53
N ALA A 676 43.45 13.67 -13.36
CA ALA A 676 42.24 13.54 -14.18
C ALA A 676 40.98 13.54 -13.30
N SER A 677 40.97 12.71 -12.26
CA SER A 677 39.80 12.57 -11.37
C SER A 677 39.47 13.87 -10.63
N ILE A 678 40.48 14.57 -10.12
CA ILE A 678 40.33 15.89 -9.50
C ILE A 678 39.82 16.93 -10.53
N THR A 679 40.26 16.83 -11.78
CA THR A 679 39.78 17.71 -12.87
C THR A 679 38.31 17.46 -13.17
N LEU A 680 37.87 16.20 -13.21
CA LEU A 680 36.45 15.85 -13.41
C LEU A 680 35.60 16.36 -12.25
N LEU A 681 36.09 16.25 -11.01
CA LEU A 681 35.44 16.83 -9.82
C LEU A 681 35.31 18.36 -9.95
N ALA A 682 36.39 19.04 -10.33
CA ALA A 682 36.38 20.49 -10.52
C ALA A 682 35.42 20.93 -11.63
N ALA A 683 35.44 20.26 -12.78
CA ALA A 683 34.58 20.54 -13.92
C ALA A 683 33.09 20.37 -13.55
N ASN A 684 32.74 19.25 -12.90
CA ASN A 684 31.38 19.00 -12.44
C ASN A 684 30.92 19.92 -11.31
N SER A 685 31.85 20.54 -10.57
CA SER A 685 31.55 21.58 -9.55
C SER A 685 31.35 22.97 -10.15
N GLY A 686 31.56 23.15 -11.45
CA GLY A 686 31.47 24.46 -12.11
C GLY A 686 32.75 25.29 -12.06
N PHE A 687 33.90 24.72 -11.67
CA PHE A 687 35.17 25.45 -11.71
C PHE A 687 35.81 25.39 -13.09
N ALA A 688 36.03 26.55 -13.70
CA ALA A 688 36.83 26.69 -14.92
C ALA A 688 38.34 26.72 -14.60
N PRO A 689 39.22 26.34 -15.55
CA PRO A 689 40.67 26.47 -15.40
C PRO A 689 41.09 27.88 -14.94
N GLY A 690 41.99 27.97 -13.96
CA GLY A 690 42.49 29.24 -13.43
C GLY A 690 41.66 29.84 -12.28
N HIS A 691 40.53 29.23 -11.90
CA HIS A 691 39.79 29.64 -10.72
C HIS A 691 40.67 29.56 -9.45
N HIS A 692 40.57 30.55 -8.55
CA HIS A 692 41.49 30.71 -7.42
C HIS A 692 41.60 29.46 -6.52
N ALA A 693 40.48 28.76 -6.28
CA ALA A 693 40.42 27.56 -5.44
C ALA A 693 41.12 26.32 -6.05
N ILE A 694 41.32 26.29 -7.37
CA ILE A 694 41.93 25.17 -8.10
C ILE A 694 43.14 25.60 -8.93
N ARG A 695 43.70 26.78 -8.65
CA ARG A 695 44.81 27.36 -9.42
C ARG A 695 46.02 26.42 -9.50
N ARG A 696 46.34 25.73 -8.41
CA ARG A 696 47.44 24.75 -8.37
C ARG A 696 47.21 23.55 -9.29
N LEU A 697 45.95 23.15 -9.48
CA LEU A 697 45.58 22.08 -10.42
C LEU A 697 45.87 22.53 -11.85
N THR A 698 45.46 23.76 -12.20
CA THR A 698 45.72 24.38 -13.50
C THR A 698 47.23 24.51 -13.76
N GLU A 699 48.02 24.95 -12.77
CA GLU A 699 49.49 25.04 -12.87
C GLU A 699 50.14 23.67 -13.08
N ARG A 700 49.73 22.64 -12.33
CA ARG A 700 50.24 21.27 -12.48
C ARG A 700 49.88 20.67 -13.84
N LEU A 701 48.64 20.80 -14.30
CA LEU A 701 48.21 20.32 -15.62
C LEU A 701 48.91 21.06 -16.76
N GLY A 702 49.20 22.35 -16.58
CA GLY A 702 50.01 23.15 -17.50
C GLY A 702 51.44 22.61 -17.67
N SER A 703 51.98 21.96 -16.64
CA SER A 703 53.31 21.34 -16.67
C SER A 703 53.35 19.90 -17.21
N CYS A 704 52.20 19.30 -17.54
CA CYS A 704 52.13 17.93 -18.08
C CYS A 704 52.74 17.83 -19.48
N SER A 705 53.40 16.70 -19.77
CA SER A 705 53.91 16.36 -21.10
C SER A 705 52.78 16.16 -22.12
N GLN A 706 53.10 16.21 -23.42
CA GLN A 706 52.10 16.01 -24.48
C GLN A 706 51.37 14.66 -24.34
N ALA A 707 52.10 13.57 -24.08
CA ALA A 707 51.50 12.25 -23.87
C ALA A 707 50.56 12.20 -22.64
N GLN A 708 50.91 12.93 -21.57
CA GLN A 708 50.05 13.06 -20.38
C GLN A 708 48.77 13.84 -20.67
N ARG A 709 48.83 14.89 -21.51
CA ARG A 709 47.66 15.67 -21.93
C ARG A 709 46.73 14.89 -22.86
N GLU A 710 47.29 14.08 -23.76
CA GLU A 710 46.50 13.18 -24.62
C GLU A 710 45.75 12.12 -23.78
N GLU A 711 46.41 11.55 -22.77
CA GLU A 711 45.78 10.62 -21.81
C GLU A 711 44.69 11.31 -20.97
N LEU A 712 44.93 12.53 -20.48
CA LEU A 712 43.94 13.33 -19.76
C LEU A 712 42.71 13.60 -20.61
N THR A 713 42.92 14.08 -21.84
CA THR A 713 41.85 14.39 -22.80
C THR A 713 41.02 13.15 -23.13
N THR A 714 41.69 12.01 -23.33
CA THR A 714 41.02 10.72 -23.56
C THR A 714 40.17 10.29 -22.37
N ARG A 715 40.65 10.50 -21.14
CA ARG A 715 39.88 10.19 -19.92
C ARG A 715 38.69 11.12 -19.71
N LEU A 716 38.86 12.42 -19.91
CA LEU A 716 37.78 13.41 -19.88
C LEU A 716 36.69 13.08 -20.91
N ALA A 717 37.10 12.69 -22.13
CA ALA A 717 36.16 12.29 -23.18
C ALA A 717 35.40 10.99 -22.86
N ARG A 718 36.02 10.07 -22.12
CA ARG A 718 35.44 8.77 -21.72
C ARG A 718 34.51 8.84 -20.50
N GLN A 719 34.41 9.98 -19.80
CA GLN A 719 33.48 10.08 -18.67
C GLN A 719 32.04 9.86 -19.15
N LYS A 720 31.37 8.88 -18.54
CA LYS A 720 29.93 8.63 -18.68
C LYS A 720 29.18 9.46 -17.63
N GLY A 721 28.05 10.08 -17.99
CA GLY A 721 27.23 10.91 -17.09
C GLY A 721 26.76 12.23 -17.71
N LYS A 722 25.88 12.97 -17.02
CA LYS A 722 25.36 14.27 -17.46
C LYS A 722 26.42 15.36 -17.21
N ARG A 723 26.88 16.03 -18.27
CA ARG A 723 27.78 17.19 -18.18
C ARG A 723 26.99 18.43 -17.75
N ARG A 724 26.89 18.66 -16.43
CA ARG A 724 25.99 19.68 -15.87
C ARG A 724 26.40 21.12 -16.19
N TYR A 725 27.70 21.36 -16.40
CA TYR A 725 28.26 22.66 -16.80
C TYR A 725 29.03 22.52 -18.12
N PRO A 726 28.36 22.49 -19.28
CA PRO A 726 29.02 22.31 -20.58
C PRO A 726 30.15 23.30 -20.83
N GLU A 727 29.95 24.56 -20.43
CA GLU A 727 30.93 25.66 -20.55
C GLU A 727 32.26 25.36 -19.84
N THR A 728 32.20 24.81 -18.62
CA THR A 728 33.41 24.52 -17.83
C THR A 728 34.10 23.26 -18.36
N TRP A 729 33.32 22.29 -18.82
CA TRP A 729 33.79 21.10 -19.50
C TRP A 729 34.55 21.42 -20.78
N GLU A 730 34.00 22.31 -21.61
CA GLU A 730 34.68 22.83 -22.81
C GLU A 730 35.93 23.64 -22.44
N ALA A 731 35.85 24.49 -21.41
CA ALA A 731 37.02 25.23 -20.93
C ALA A 731 38.16 24.30 -20.48
N TRP A 732 37.85 23.21 -19.77
CA TRP A 732 38.85 22.20 -19.38
C TRP A 732 39.39 21.42 -20.58
N TYR A 733 38.51 21.02 -21.50
CA TYR A 733 38.92 20.30 -22.72
C TYR A 733 39.85 21.17 -23.58
N ASN A 734 39.51 22.45 -23.73
CA ASN A 734 40.32 23.43 -24.45
C ASN A 734 41.61 23.75 -23.70
N PHE A 735 41.60 23.88 -22.37
CA PHE A 735 42.81 24.15 -21.58
C PHE A 735 43.81 22.97 -21.62
N ILE A 736 43.32 21.74 -21.66
CA ILE A 736 44.17 20.54 -21.70
C ILE A 736 44.60 20.23 -23.14
N GLY A 737 43.68 20.38 -24.09
CA GLY A 737 43.91 20.14 -25.52
C GLY A 737 44.68 21.25 -26.23
N SER A 738 44.68 22.47 -25.66
CA SER A 738 45.40 23.64 -26.19
C SER A 738 46.16 24.32 -25.06
N ALA A 739 47.43 24.63 -25.26
CA ALA A 739 48.13 25.59 -24.42
C ALA A 739 48.95 26.56 -25.30
N PRO A 740 49.20 27.82 -24.88
CA PRO A 740 48.47 28.67 -23.91
C PRO A 740 48.22 30.13 -24.44
N LEU A 741 47.39 30.92 -23.72
CA LEU A 741 47.69 32.26 -23.14
C LEU A 741 46.41 33.08 -22.83
N VAL A 742 46.26 33.42 -21.54
CA VAL A 742 45.76 34.66 -20.90
C VAL A 742 44.88 35.63 -21.72
N GLU A 743 43.65 35.94 -21.26
CA GLU A 743 43.17 37.24 -20.71
C GLU A 743 41.63 37.26 -20.56
N ARG A 744 41.13 38.19 -19.72
CA ARG A 744 39.84 38.22 -19.03
C ARG A 744 38.73 39.02 -19.75
N ASP A 745 37.53 38.93 -19.16
CA ASP A 745 36.38 39.88 -19.15
C ASP A 745 35.41 39.75 -20.36
N GLU A 746 34.07 39.83 -20.28
CA GLU A 746 33.16 40.58 -19.39
C GLU A 746 31.68 40.08 -19.55
N VAL A 747 30.81 40.40 -18.59
CA VAL A 747 29.37 40.00 -18.46
C VAL A 747 28.43 41.07 -19.05
N VAL A 748 27.30 40.68 -19.68
CA VAL A 748 26.13 41.57 -19.87
C VAL A 748 24.80 40.80 -19.72
N GLU A 749 23.95 41.26 -18.79
CA GLU A 749 22.54 40.87 -18.58
C GLU A 749 21.57 41.70 -19.43
N SER A 750 20.36 41.19 -19.72
CA SER A 750 19.20 42.01 -20.11
C SER A 750 17.83 41.38 -19.76
N GLU A 751 16.84 42.25 -19.63
CA GLU A 751 15.67 42.26 -18.72
C GLU A 751 14.37 41.58 -19.24
N VAL A 752 13.39 41.44 -18.32
CA VAL A 752 12.06 40.83 -18.44
C VAL A 752 10.95 41.91 -18.52
N GLU A 753 9.90 41.70 -19.32
CA GLU A 753 8.73 42.60 -19.47
C GLU A 753 7.41 41.95 -18.95
N ALA A 754 6.49 42.77 -18.41
CA ALA A 754 5.32 42.39 -17.61
C ALA A 754 3.95 42.42 -18.35
N VAL A 755 2.92 41.73 -17.81
CA VAL A 755 1.55 41.57 -18.36
C VAL A 755 0.46 42.13 -17.40
N PRO A 756 -0.65 42.76 -17.87
CA PRO A 756 -1.70 43.37 -17.00
C PRO A 756 -2.95 42.48 -16.72
N PRO A 757 -3.81 42.83 -15.72
CA PRO A 757 -4.85 41.94 -15.16
C PRO A 757 -6.29 42.14 -15.72
N PRO A 758 -7.25 41.21 -15.46
CA PRO A 758 -8.61 41.24 -16.01
C PRO A 758 -9.70 41.80 -15.07
N ALA A 759 -10.88 42.12 -15.63
CA ALA A 759 -12.02 42.87 -15.05
C ALA A 759 -13.13 41.99 -14.38
N PRO A 760 -14.07 42.57 -13.58
CA PRO A 760 -14.96 41.83 -12.66
C PRO A 760 -16.39 41.50 -13.20
N PRO A 761 -17.17 40.60 -12.54
CA PRO A 761 -18.47 40.12 -13.03
C PRO A 761 -19.70 40.86 -12.43
N PRO A 762 -20.90 40.74 -13.05
CA PRO A 762 -22.15 41.42 -12.62
C PRO A 762 -23.02 40.63 -11.61
N PRO A 763 -24.03 41.27 -10.97
CA PRO A 763 -24.66 40.81 -9.73
C PRO A 763 -25.94 39.94 -9.89
N ALA A 764 -26.33 39.29 -8.78
CA ALA A 764 -27.39 38.29 -8.67
C ALA A 764 -28.81 38.89 -8.49
N GLU A 765 -29.83 38.22 -9.06
CA GLU A 765 -31.25 38.52 -8.81
C GLU A 765 -31.98 37.42 -8.02
N ALA A 766 -32.97 37.89 -7.26
CA ALA A 766 -33.67 37.22 -6.16
C ALA A 766 -34.86 36.35 -6.58
N VAL A 767 -35.14 35.32 -5.79
CA VAL A 767 -36.28 34.41 -5.94
C VAL A 767 -37.40 34.79 -4.97
N THR A 768 -38.59 35.09 -5.51
CA THR A 768 -39.84 35.28 -4.75
C THR A 768 -40.54 33.93 -4.51
N SER A 769 -41.12 33.77 -3.32
CA SER A 769 -41.77 32.56 -2.80
C SER A 769 -43.28 32.69 -2.72
N GLU A 770 -44.02 31.62 -3.06
CA GLU A 770 -45.45 31.43 -2.73
C GLU A 770 -45.82 29.91 -2.74
N PRO A 771 -46.98 29.46 -2.18
CA PRO A 771 -46.99 28.55 -1.03
C PRO A 771 -47.40 27.09 -1.32
N LYS A 772 -47.02 26.23 -0.36
CA LYS A 772 -46.96 24.75 -0.41
C LYS A 772 -48.32 24.04 -0.45
N LYS A 773 -48.44 23.02 -1.33
CA LYS A 773 -49.33 21.87 -1.15
C LYS A 773 -48.59 20.77 -0.38
N LYS A 774 -49.29 20.04 0.50
CA LYS A 774 -48.77 18.92 1.31
C LYS A 774 -48.25 17.81 0.38
N VAL A 775 -46.94 17.56 0.40
CA VAL A 775 -46.25 16.51 -0.36
C VAL A 775 -45.67 15.49 0.61
N GLN A 776 -45.77 14.23 0.20
CA GLN A 776 -45.10 13.05 0.77
C GLN A 776 -43.64 13.38 1.12
N THR A 777 -43.23 13.15 2.36
CA THR A 777 -41.90 13.55 2.87
C THR A 777 -40.81 12.92 2.02
N SER A 778 -40.11 13.76 1.26
CA SER A 778 -39.03 13.37 0.35
C SER A 778 -37.71 13.21 1.12
N LEU A 779 -36.71 12.56 0.53
CA LEU A 779 -35.34 12.51 1.11
C LEU A 779 -34.79 13.91 1.40
N ARG A 780 -35.24 14.95 0.67
CA ARG A 780 -34.91 16.35 0.97
C ARG A 780 -35.44 16.83 2.31
N ASP A 781 -36.53 16.26 2.81
CA ASP A 781 -37.11 16.60 4.11
C ASP A 781 -36.33 15.90 5.23
N ILE A 782 -35.84 14.67 5.01
CA ILE A 782 -34.93 13.94 5.92
C ILE A 782 -33.56 14.63 6.05
N ILE A 783 -33.06 15.17 4.95
CA ILE A 783 -31.83 15.99 4.92
C ILE A 783 -32.06 17.35 5.60
N ARG A 784 -33.29 17.88 5.59
CA ARG A 784 -33.66 19.14 6.27
C ARG A 784 -33.95 18.97 7.77
N GLU A 785 -34.39 17.79 8.18
CA GLU A 785 -34.68 17.42 9.56
C GLU A 785 -33.46 16.84 10.30
N ALA A 786 -32.33 16.69 9.60
CA ALA A 786 -31.07 16.30 10.21
C ALA A 786 -30.71 17.27 11.37
N PRO A 787 -30.27 16.76 12.53
CA PRO A 787 -29.78 17.58 13.64
C PRO A 787 -28.77 18.61 13.14
N ARG A 788 -28.86 19.86 13.64
CA ARG A 788 -28.02 20.98 13.15
C ARG A 788 -26.52 20.68 13.23
N ASP A 789 -26.10 19.85 14.17
CA ASP A 789 -24.72 19.41 14.35
C ASP A 789 -24.23 18.44 13.26
N LEU A 790 -25.13 17.81 12.48
CA LEU A 790 -24.82 16.96 11.33
C LEU A 790 -24.94 17.70 9.99
N CYS A 791 -25.22 19.00 10.01
CA CYS A 791 -25.45 19.82 8.83
C CYS A 791 -24.29 20.79 8.58
N CYS A 792 -24.00 21.00 7.29
CA CYS A 792 -23.00 21.94 6.82
C CYS A 792 -23.38 23.37 7.20
N ALA A 793 -22.44 24.10 7.77
CA ALA A 793 -22.67 25.46 8.25
C ALA A 793 -22.92 26.47 7.10
N LEU A 794 -22.64 26.11 5.84
CA LEU A 794 -22.84 26.99 4.67
C LEU A 794 -24.23 26.89 4.06
N ASP A 795 -24.76 25.68 3.92
CA ASP A 795 -25.99 25.43 3.16
C ASP A 795 -27.04 24.64 3.95
N GLY A 796 -26.75 24.31 5.21
CA GLY A 796 -27.66 23.63 6.13
C GLY A 796 -28.02 22.21 5.72
N LYS A 797 -27.24 21.59 4.82
CA LYS A 797 -27.48 20.22 4.34
C LYS A 797 -26.63 19.20 5.09
N LEU A 798 -27.12 17.97 5.18
CA LEU A 798 -26.42 16.84 5.79
C LEU A 798 -25.00 16.67 5.22
N LEU A 799 -24.03 16.51 6.10
CA LEU A 799 -22.61 16.36 5.79
C LEU A 799 -22.27 14.95 5.29
N MET A 800 -21.62 14.85 4.13
CA MET A 800 -21.19 13.56 3.55
C MET A 800 -19.66 13.41 3.56
N ASP A 801 -18.94 14.51 3.39
CA ASP A 801 -17.50 14.61 3.61
C ASP A 801 -17.21 15.84 4.50
N PRO A 802 -17.55 15.77 5.81
CA PRO A 802 -17.37 16.89 6.72
C PRO A 802 -15.90 17.23 6.92
N VAL A 803 -15.60 18.53 6.88
CA VAL A 803 -14.33 19.11 7.29
C VAL A 803 -14.57 20.20 8.33
N ARG A 804 -13.74 20.23 9.36
CA ARG A 804 -13.78 21.19 10.45
C ARG A 804 -12.69 22.22 10.24
N SER A 805 -13.10 23.48 10.19
CA SER A 805 -12.16 24.61 10.15
C SER A 805 -11.49 24.82 11.52
N PRO A 806 -10.32 25.49 11.57
CA PRO A 806 -9.67 25.91 12.82
C PRO A 806 -10.57 26.76 13.73
N TYR A 807 -11.56 27.44 13.14
CA TYR A 807 -12.54 28.26 13.84
C TYR A 807 -13.71 27.46 14.44
N GLY A 808 -13.67 26.13 14.37
CA GLY A 808 -14.66 25.23 14.95
C GLY A 808 -15.92 25.02 14.10
N HIS A 809 -16.07 25.71 12.96
CA HIS A 809 -17.17 25.50 12.02
C HIS A 809 -16.97 24.26 11.16
N VAL A 810 -18.06 23.55 10.89
CA VAL A 810 -18.05 22.33 10.07
C VAL A 810 -18.70 22.60 8.72
N PHE A 811 -18.00 22.20 7.67
CA PHE A 811 -18.41 22.39 6.28
C PHE A 811 -18.41 21.06 5.53
N GLU A 812 -19.21 20.95 4.48
CA GLU A 812 -19.03 19.93 3.45
C GLU A 812 -17.80 20.30 2.61
N ARG A 813 -16.79 19.43 2.53
CA ARG A 813 -15.47 19.74 1.93
C ARG A 813 -15.61 20.31 0.52
N SER A 814 -16.47 19.69 -0.29
CA SER A 814 -16.72 20.11 -1.67
C SER A 814 -17.41 21.49 -1.78
N ASN A 815 -18.22 21.86 -0.78
CA ASN A 815 -18.88 23.16 -0.72
C ASN A 815 -17.93 24.24 -0.18
N LEU A 816 -17.09 23.91 0.80
CA LEU A 816 -16.04 24.81 1.30
C LEU A 816 -15.03 25.13 0.21
N ALA A 817 -14.57 24.13 -0.55
CA ALA A 817 -13.68 24.30 -1.70
C ALA A 817 -14.17 25.42 -2.65
N LYS A 818 -15.44 25.31 -3.06
CA LYS A 818 -16.09 26.28 -3.95
C LYS A 818 -16.28 27.65 -3.30
N ALA A 819 -16.49 27.69 -1.99
CA ALA A 819 -16.65 28.95 -1.25
C ALA A 819 -15.31 29.69 -1.10
N LEU A 820 -14.22 28.96 -0.85
CA LEU A 820 -12.86 29.51 -0.74
C LEU A 820 -12.34 30.02 -2.08
N GLU A 821 -12.60 29.29 -3.16
CA GLU A 821 -12.26 29.72 -4.52
C GLU A 821 -12.96 31.04 -4.89
N LYS A 822 -14.24 31.18 -4.53
CA LYS A 822 -15.00 32.42 -4.75
C LYS A 822 -14.61 33.58 -3.84
N ARG A 823 -13.96 33.32 -2.71
CA ARG A 823 -13.61 34.31 -1.68
C ARG A 823 -12.10 34.45 -1.48
N CYS A 824 -11.31 34.05 -2.47
CA CYS A 824 -9.85 34.18 -2.46
C CYS A 824 -9.22 33.65 -1.16
N GLY A 825 -9.62 32.45 -0.73
CA GLY A 825 -9.06 31.80 0.45
C GLY A 825 -9.48 32.40 1.79
N HIS A 826 -10.66 33.03 1.87
CA HIS A 826 -11.23 33.49 3.14
C HIS A 826 -12.45 32.68 3.56
N CYS A 827 -12.54 32.38 4.85
CA CYS A 827 -13.61 31.64 5.48
C CYS A 827 -14.97 32.30 5.18
N PRO A 828 -15.94 31.55 4.68
CA PRO A 828 -17.24 32.12 4.29
C PRO A 828 -18.12 32.57 5.47
N LEU A 829 -17.78 32.20 6.71
CA LEU A 829 -18.51 32.59 7.92
C LEU A 829 -17.81 33.64 8.76
N THR A 830 -16.50 33.50 8.98
CA THR A 830 -15.70 34.41 9.83
C THR A 830 -14.98 35.49 9.04
N PHE A 831 -14.87 35.34 7.72
CA PHE A 831 -14.09 36.22 6.82
C PHE A 831 -12.58 36.23 7.06
N GLU A 832 -12.08 35.38 7.96
CA GLU A 832 -10.64 35.18 8.20
C GLU A 832 -9.98 34.31 7.12
N PRO A 833 -8.66 34.42 6.86
CA PRO A 833 -7.94 33.56 5.93
C PRO A 833 -8.12 32.06 6.26
N LEU A 834 -8.53 31.26 5.29
CA LEU A 834 -8.77 29.83 5.45
C LEU A 834 -8.47 29.09 4.15
N SER A 835 -7.57 28.11 4.22
CA SER A 835 -7.37 27.14 3.14
C SER A 835 -8.04 25.81 3.46
N LEU A 836 -8.25 24.98 2.43
CA LEU A 836 -8.76 23.62 2.61
C LEU A 836 -7.80 22.73 3.40
N SER A 837 -6.49 22.97 3.27
CA SER A 837 -5.44 22.28 4.03
C SER A 837 -5.49 22.59 5.52
N ASP A 838 -5.99 23.77 5.91
CA ASP A 838 -6.17 24.12 7.31
C ASP A 838 -7.37 23.41 7.96
N CYS A 839 -8.20 22.73 7.17
CA CYS A 839 -9.41 22.07 7.65
C CYS A 839 -9.19 20.56 7.84
N THR A 840 -9.52 20.04 9.01
CA THR A 840 -9.41 18.61 9.34
C THR A 840 -10.68 17.86 8.93
N ARG A 841 -10.54 16.70 8.27
CA ARG A 841 -11.70 15.83 7.97
C ARG A 841 -12.28 15.26 9.26
N ASP A 842 -13.60 15.32 9.42
CA ASP A 842 -14.29 14.89 10.65
C ASP A 842 -14.91 13.49 10.46
N ALA A 843 -14.10 12.46 10.65
CA ALA A 843 -14.47 11.06 10.41
C ALA A 843 -15.62 10.58 11.32
N GLU A 844 -15.68 11.07 12.56
CA GLU A 844 -16.74 10.75 13.52
C GLU A 844 -18.08 11.34 13.08
N LEU A 845 -18.09 12.61 12.65
CA LEU A 845 -19.29 13.24 12.14
C LEU A 845 -19.77 12.58 10.84
N ARG A 846 -18.83 12.13 9.99
CA ARG A 846 -19.14 11.35 8.78
C ARG A 846 -19.78 10.01 9.12
N LEU A 847 -19.28 9.31 10.14
CA LEU A 847 -19.85 8.05 10.62
C LEU A 847 -21.25 8.27 11.20
N ARG A 848 -21.45 9.32 12.00
CA ARG A 848 -22.75 9.70 12.56
C ARG A 848 -23.76 10.11 11.49
N ALA A 849 -23.35 10.87 10.47
CA ALA A 849 -24.20 11.20 9.32
C ALA A 849 -24.53 9.96 8.48
N THR A 850 -23.57 9.06 8.27
CA THR A 850 -23.80 7.77 7.60
C THR A 850 -24.74 6.86 8.40
N ARG A 851 -24.60 6.84 9.73
CA ARG A 851 -25.48 6.11 10.65
C ARG A 851 -26.88 6.72 10.67
N TRP A 852 -27.02 8.04 10.57
CA TRP A 852 -28.31 8.72 10.40
C TRP A 852 -29.00 8.30 9.10
N VAL A 853 -28.27 8.21 7.98
CA VAL A 853 -28.80 7.67 6.72
C VAL A 853 -29.16 6.19 6.82
N ARG A 854 -28.38 5.38 7.56
CA ARG A 854 -28.68 3.95 7.82
C ARG A 854 -29.86 3.75 8.78
N LEU A 855 -30.04 4.64 9.76
CA LEU A 855 -31.20 4.67 10.65
C LEU A 855 -32.42 5.26 9.96
N ALA A 856 -32.29 6.13 8.96
CA ALA A 856 -33.42 6.53 8.11
C ALA A 856 -34.01 5.34 7.31
N ALA A 857 -33.30 4.20 7.20
CA ALA A 857 -33.85 2.93 6.74
C ALA A 857 -34.79 2.25 7.76
N SER A 858 -34.74 2.60 9.05
CA SER A 858 -35.67 2.10 10.07
C SER A 858 -37.11 2.60 9.89
N ASP A 859 -37.31 3.63 9.06
CA ASP A 859 -38.64 4.10 8.62
C ASP A 859 -39.22 3.30 7.43
N GLY A 860 -38.50 2.29 6.91
CA GLY A 860 -38.98 1.45 5.81
C GLY A 860 -38.93 2.08 4.41
N LYS A 861 -37.99 3.02 4.16
CA LYS A 861 -37.87 3.75 2.88
C LYS A 861 -37.06 3.02 1.80
N LEU A 862 -36.23 2.04 2.17
CA LEU A 862 -35.53 1.12 1.26
C LEU A 862 -36.05 -0.30 1.52
N LYS A 863 -36.56 -0.97 0.49
CA LYS A 863 -37.18 -2.29 0.64
C LYS A 863 -36.76 -3.20 -0.53
N PRO A 864 -36.06 -4.32 -0.26
CA PRO A 864 -35.81 -5.31 -1.29
C PRO A 864 -37.10 -5.71 -2.02
N TYR A 865 -37.05 -5.67 -3.35
CA TYR A 865 -38.16 -6.16 -4.16
C TYR A 865 -38.14 -7.70 -4.18
N ILE A 866 -39.12 -8.33 -3.53
CA ILE A 866 -39.31 -9.78 -3.51
C ILE A 866 -40.27 -10.15 -4.64
N SER A 867 -39.82 -10.88 -5.66
CA SER A 867 -40.72 -11.35 -6.74
C SER A 867 -41.47 -12.61 -6.39
N ALA A 868 -40.88 -13.48 -5.57
CA ALA A 868 -41.46 -14.76 -5.23
C ALA A 868 -40.90 -15.31 -3.90
N GLU A 869 -41.78 -15.98 -3.17
CA GLU A 869 -41.49 -16.70 -1.95
C GLU A 869 -41.90 -18.16 -2.15
N PHE A 870 -41.03 -19.08 -1.76
CA PHE A 870 -41.26 -20.51 -1.92
C PHE A 870 -41.21 -21.18 -0.55
N PRO A 871 -42.18 -22.01 -0.18
CA PRO A 871 -42.05 -22.92 0.95
C PRO A 871 -40.83 -23.83 0.78
N LEU A 872 -40.26 -24.32 1.89
CA LEU A 872 -39.07 -25.18 1.87
C LEU A 872 -39.27 -26.42 0.98
N GLU A 873 -40.47 -26.98 0.94
CA GLU A 873 -40.82 -28.16 0.13
C GLU A 873 -40.66 -27.88 -1.38
N ASN A 874 -40.89 -26.63 -1.78
CA ASN A 874 -40.85 -26.16 -3.17
C ASN A 874 -39.56 -25.40 -3.51
N PHE A 875 -38.51 -25.51 -2.70
CA PHE A 875 -37.26 -24.77 -2.89
C PHE A 875 -36.63 -24.94 -4.29
N ARG A 876 -36.88 -26.07 -4.96
CA ARG A 876 -36.37 -26.37 -6.32
C ARG A 876 -36.91 -25.38 -7.37
N GLU A 877 -38.15 -24.94 -7.23
CA GLU A 877 -38.76 -23.97 -8.16
C GLU A 877 -38.03 -22.63 -8.12
N ALA A 878 -37.59 -22.22 -6.92
CA ALA A 878 -36.81 -21.00 -6.73
C ALA A 878 -35.47 -21.06 -7.49
N PHE A 879 -34.77 -22.20 -7.45
CA PHE A 879 -33.54 -22.42 -8.21
C PHE A 879 -33.79 -22.49 -9.71
N TYR A 880 -34.89 -23.12 -10.15
CA TYR A 880 -35.25 -23.18 -11.57
C TYR A 880 -35.48 -21.78 -12.14
N LEU A 881 -36.21 -20.90 -11.44
CA LEU A 881 -36.39 -19.51 -11.88
C LEU A 881 -35.08 -18.74 -11.98
N MET A 882 -34.15 -18.98 -11.04
CA MET A 882 -32.84 -18.33 -11.03
C MET A 882 -31.96 -18.83 -12.20
N GLU A 883 -31.92 -20.14 -12.44
CA GLU A 883 -31.21 -20.74 -13.57
C GLU A 883 -31.75 -20.23 -14.92
N GLN A 884 -33.07 -20.14 -15.05
CA GLN A 884 -33.74 -19.61 -16.25
C GLN A 884 -33.69 -18.08 -16.36
N ARG A 885 -33.05 -17.38 -15.40
CA ARG A 885 -32.95 -15.91 -15.32
C ARG A 885 -34.31 -15.19 -15.36
N LYS A 886 -35.37 -15.85 -14.88
CA LYS A 886 -36.75 -15.33 -14.85
C LYS A 886 -37.06 -14.54 -13.58
N VAL A 887 -36.17 -14.57 -12.59
CA VAL A 887 -36.31 -13.79 -11.34
C VAL A 887 -36.28 -12.29 -11.64
N VAL A 888 -37.17 -11.55 -10.98
CA VAL A 888 -37.22 -10.08 -10.97
C VAL A 888 -36.97 -9.60 -9.53
N GLY A 889 -35.86 -8.93 -9.25
CA GLY A 889 -35.42 -8.66 -7.88
C GLY A 889 -34.94 -9.92 -7.16
N LYS A 890 -35.49 -10.25 -5.98
CA LYS A 890 -35.06 -11.36 -5.11
C LYS A 890 -36.12 -12.44 -4.98
N CYS A 891 -35.68 -13.69 -4.78
CA CYS A 891 -36.51 -14.81 -4.39
C CYS A 891 -36.05 -15.38 -3.04
N CYS A 892 -37.01 -15.80 -2.21
CA CYS A 892 -36.74 -16.33 -0.88
C CYS A 892 -37.31 -17.73 -0.72
N ILE A 893 -36.64 -18.54 0.11
CA ILE A 893 -37.21 -19.73 0.73
C ILE A 893 -37.83 -19.28 2.07
N THR A 894 -39.05 -19.73 2.36
CA THR A 894 -39.79 -19.39 3.57
C THR A 894 -39.99 -20.62 4.44
N PHE A 895 -40.02 -20.40 5.76
CA PHE A 895 -40.14 -21.45 6.76
C PHE A 895 -41.39 -21.21 7.60
N GLY A 896 -42.17 -22.26 7.84
CA GLY A 896 -43.32 -22.22 8.75
C GLY A 896 -44.60 -21.58 8.19
N SER A 897 -44.86 -21.67 6.88
CA SER A 897 -46.16 -21.38 6.27
C SER A 897 -46.99 -22.64 5.98
N SER A 898 -46.90 -23.68 6.82
CA SER A 898 -47.91 -24.73 6.89
C SER A 898 -48.76 -24.56 8.15
N SER A 899 -49.74 -23.65 8.07
CA SER A 899 -51.00 -23.92 8.76
C SER A 899 -51.61 -25.17 8.12
N LYS A 900 -51.30 -26.35 8.66
CA LYS A 900 -51.80 -27.67 8.24
C LYS A 900 -51.54 -28.06 6.77
N LEU A 901 -50.78 -29.13 6.59
CA LEU A 901 -51.10 -30.22 5.66
C LEU A 901 -50.39 -31.50 6.09
#